data_AF-A0A933GUP3-F1
#
_entry.id   AF-A0A933GUP3-F1
#
_cell.length_a   1.000
_cell.length_b   1.000
_cell.length_c   1.000
_cell.angle_alpha   90.00
_cell.angle_beta   90.00
_cell.angle_gamma   90.00
#
_symmetry.space_group_name_H-M   'P 1'
#
loop_
_entity.id
_entity.type
_entity.pdbx_description
1 polymer ?
#
loop_
_entity_poly.entity_id
_entity_poly.type
_entity_poly.pdbx_seq_one_letter_code
_entity_poly.pdbx_strand_id
1 'polypeptide(L)'
;MNSRAQRRERLLDLALLVIVANLAALAVAAFAIGPPPGLPEPRNEAPAKRPGPSPKERPIAPGIRAKIVGGGIEVERWLATPSFSIEPGGSLDRRVPSGPQEVALEIGFDPRRVERAAFGVEFAGASVRVEAGGRVLLEEAVPEGGLARTVLSGPIAVSSPLTALRLVVAWDGTRTARLRVLWQPQGERVPHPLPAASPEWTQDEVLAGELAVELRGCAGCHPSGDMLLDERLMAAPAPDLGQVGARLAPEWIRSWLADPSLVKPGTPMPRLFGDDEASRDAIEDLTHFLASLGGPAPAEDRPDPDLALTGQVAYHTTGCVVCHGPLDGGVPGSAKPGSGEPLGTLAAKWRPAALAAFLRDPAAVHPAGRMPGMFLGELEAKALAAFLILGRPSGSAPPEGFALVPERAERGREAFRRRRCAACHALGEREPAGDGFAVPGPPLESLREGRGCLDPAPGARGVRYDLSDRSRREIGAFLASLSGRRCEEIPLDRLSVGLLRMNCLACHAYAGAGGPDLERQRYFTASRESDLGNEGRFPPDLTDVGARLTPSWLREILVTEGRSRPHLAVRMPRFGGAMEALARDLVRASGAGEEPDDGPEPARDASTIGRHLVGVGGHDCVSCHGIDGRPSSGTPGVDLAGVGERLRHGYFVRWMECPTAVRSGTKMPTFFGRDAPEDAAAKIDAIWAYLSLGEGLPLPDGVGGERTLVLSVRGEPIVMRTFMRGIGPRAIACGFPEGIHLAFDASQSRLAYVWEGTFLDASGAWANRGGQETNPSSGESWTSPGGPDVVVGSEPPDPWPDRVDPDLVRFRGYRLDHERRPVFLSEWRGPAGTIRVAEQPIPARRDGRAALVRHFSLEGPPGTTVWIRSPGGPIRVVLSDEGRADLETEVTW
;
A
#
# COMPACT_ATOMS: atom_id res chain seq x y z
N MET A 1 28.32 43.41 31.86
CA MET A 1 26.99 42.77 31.69
C MET A 1 27.07 41.42 30.94
N ASN A 2 28.10 40.59 31.17
CA ASN A 2 28.33 39.37 30.35
C ASN A 2 28.29 38.05 31.15
N SER A 3 27.67 38.01 32.33
CA SER A 3 27.69 36.82 33.21
C SER A 3 26.37 36.03 33.27
N ARG A 4 25.24 36.58 32.79
CA ARG A 4 23.93 35.90 32.84
C ARG A 4 23.65 35.01 31.63
N ALA A 5 24.09 35.41 30.43
CA ALA A 5 23.91 34.60 29.22
C ALA A 5 24.78 33.33 29.25
N GLN A 6 26.07 33.46 29.58
CA GLN A 6 26.97 32.31 29.77
C GLN A 6 26.54 31.37 30.91
N ARG A 7 25.90 31.88 31.98
CA ARG A 7 25.31 31.02 33.01
C ARG A 7 24.10 30.24 32.49
N ARG A 8 23.33 30.80 31.57
CA ARG A 8 22.13 30.16 31.01
C ARG A 8 22.49 29.07 30.00
N GLU A 9 23.49 29.29 29.15
CA GLU A 9 24.06 28.25 28.27
C GLU A 9 24.66 27.10 29.09
N ARG A 10 25.50 27.40 30.10
CA ARG A 10 26.05 26.34 30.96
C ARG A 10 24.99 25.55 31.72
N LEU A 11 23.88 26.17 32.09
CA LEU A 11 22.75 25.48 32.73
C LEU A 11 21.96 24.62 31.74
N LEU A 12 21.85 25.03 30.48
CA LEU A 12 21.24 24.24 29.41
C LEU A 12 22.12 23.04 29.03
N ASP A 13 23.44 23.23 28.92
CA ASP A 13 24.38 22.15 28.68
C ASP A 13 24.38 21.15 29.85
N LEU A 14 24.32 21.63 31.10
CA LEU A 14 24.24 20.77 32.27
C LEU A 14 22.90 20.01 32.32
N ALA A 15 21.78 20.66 31.96
CA ALA A 15 20.47 20.01 31.88
C ALA A 15 20.45 18.94 30.78
N LEU A 16 21.05 19.21 29.62
CA LEU A 16 21.19 18.24 28.53
C LEU A 16 22.07 17.06 28.95
N LEU A 17 23.18 17.32 29.64
CA LEU A 17 24.07 16.25 30.14
C LEU A 17 23.36 15.36 31.17
N VAL A 18 22.52 15.96 32.04
CA VAL A 18 21.71 15.22 33.01
C VAL A 18 20.61 14.42 32.32
N ILE A 19 19.98 14.93 31.27
CA ILE A 19 18.99 14.18 30.49
C ILE A 19 19.65 13.00 29.78
N VAL A 20 20.80 13.21 29.13
CA VAL A 20 21.56 12.15 28.46
C VAL A 20 22.05 11.10 29.46
N ALA A 21 22.53 11.51 30.64
CA ALA A 21 22.94 10.59 31.69
C ALA A 21 21.75 9.78 32.26
N ASN A 22 20.57 10.40 32.42
CA ASN A 22 19.36 9.70 32.87
C ASN A 22 18.83 8.73 31.80
N LEU A 23 18.90 9.09 30.51
CA LEU A 23 18.54 8.19 29.41
C LEU A 23 19.52 7.02 29.29
N ALA A 24 20.81 7.27 29.48
CA ALA A 24 21.83 6.21 29.53
C ALA A 24 21.62 5.30 30.75
N ALA A 25 21.27 5.86 31.91
CA ALA A 25 20.94 5.08 33.11
C ALA A 25 19.64 4.26 32.93
N LEU A 26 18.63 4.79 32.23
CA LEU A 26 17.42 4.04 31.88
C LEU A 26 17.72 2.90 30.90
N ALA A 27 18.60 3.13 29.93
CA ALA A 27 19.03 2.11 28.98
C ALA A 27 19.83 1.00 29.65
N VAL A 28 20.70 1.35 30.62
CA VAL A 28 21.45 0.38 31.43
C VAL A 28 20.53 -0.38 32.40
N ALA A 29 19.52 0.30 32.99
CA ALA A 29 18.51 -0.35 33.83
C ALA A 29 17.60 -1.29 33.04
N ALA A 30 17.26 -0.95 31.79
CA ALA A 30 16.54 -1.85 30.87
C ALA A 30 17.38 -3.06 30.43
N PHE A 31 18.71 -2.95 30.43
CA PHE A 31 19.64 -4.06 30.16
C PHE A 31 19.90 -4.95 31.39
N ALA A 32 19.76 -4.40 32.61
CA ALA A 32 19.98 -5.12 33.86
C ALA A 32 18.75 -5.93 34.33
N ILE A 33 17.55 -5.61 33.82
CA ILE A 33 16.34 -6.41 34.04
C ILE A 33 16.27 -7.42 32.88
N GLY A 34 16.99 -8.53 33.03
CA GLY A 34 16.84 -9.69 32.15
C GLY A 34 15.38 -10.20 32.13
N PRO A 35 14.98 -10.97 31.10
CA PRO A 35 13.65 -11.54 31.03
C PRO A 35 13.37 -12.43 32.26
N PRO A 36 12.11 -12.53 32.72
CA PRO A 36 11.76 -13.38 33.84
C PRO A 36 12.19 -14.84 33.57
N PRO A 37 12.85 -15.52 34.53
CA PRO A 37 13.33 -16.88 34.32
C PRO A 37 12.14 -17.84 34.32
N GLY A 38 11.94 -18.61 33.24
CA GLY A 38 10.93 -19.67 33.23
C GLY A 38 10.28 -20.03 31.89
N LEU A 39 10.73 -19.50 30.75
CA LEU A 39 10.31 -20.01 29.45
C LEU A 39 11.46 -20.80 28.82
N PRO A 40 11.24 -22.06 28.40
CA PRO A 40 12.30 -22.88 27.83
C PRO A 40 12.78 -22.26 26.50
N GLU A 41 14.09 -22.07 26.38
CA GLU A 41 14.71 -21.63 25.13
C GLU A 41 14.38 -22.60 23.99
N PRO A 42 13.97 -22.11 22.81
CA PRO A 42 13.88 -22.97 21.63
C PRO A 42 15.31 -23.34 21.23
N ARG A 43 15.66 -24.61 21.40
CA ARG A 43 16.89 -25.17 20.87
C ARG A 43 16.89 -24.97 19.35
N ASN A 44 17.85 -24.16 18.88
CA ASN A 44 18.24 -24.08 17.48
C ASN A 44 18.98 -25.37 17.10
N GLU A 45 18.22 -26.44 16.88
CA GLU A 45 18.68 -27.59 16.10
C GLU A 45 18.09 -27.43 14.69
N ALA A 46 18.96 -27.32 13.69
CA ALA A 46 18.56 -27.47 12.29
C ALA A 46 17.75 -28.77 12.16
N PRO A 47 16.57 -28.77 11.51
CA PRO A 47 15.77 -29.99 11.44
C PRO A 47 16.58 -31.06 10.72
N ALA A 48 17.01 -32.07 11.47
CA ALA A 48 17.57 -33.28 10.89
C ALA A 48 16.57 -33.83 9.88
N LYS A 49 17.02 -34.10 8.65
CA LYS A 49 16.25 -34.79 7.62
C LYS A 49 15.70 -36.09 8.22
N ARG A 50 14.41 -36.12 8.56
CA ARG A 50 13.73 -37.39 8.83
C ARG A 50 13.69 -38.16 7.52
N PRO A 51 14.15 -39.42 7.46
CA PRO A 51 13.92 -40.26 6.29
C PRO A 51 12.40 -40.38 6.12
N GLY A 52 11.92 -40.11 4.90
CA GLY A 52 10.50 -40.23 4.58
C GLY A 52 9.99 -41.66 4.87
N PRO A 53 8.76 -41.83 5.39
CA PRO A 53 8.11 -43.13 5.40
C PRO A 53 8.01 -43.67 3.98
N SER A 54 8.07 -44.99 3.84
CA SER A 54 7.93 -45.67 2.55
C SER A 54 6.57 -45.33 1.87
N PRO A 55 6.48 -45.36 0.53
CA PRO A 55 5.31 -44.88 -0.21
C PRO A 55 3.98 -45.63 0.02
N LYS A 56 3.97 -46.74 0.77
CA LYS A 56 2.84 -47.68 0.77
C LYS A 56 1.82 -47.50 1.89
N GLU A 57 2.08 -46.67 2.91
CA GLU A 57 1.19 -46.56 4.09
C GLU A 57 1.17 -45.14 4.68
N ARG A 58 0.64 -44.15 3.94
CA ARG A 58 0.25 -42.86 4.53
C ARG A 58 -1.26 -42.70 4.46
N PRO A 59 -1.96 -42.36 5.58
CA PRO A 59 -3.29 -41.76 5.47
C PRO A 59 -3.17 -40.52 4.58
N ILE A 60 -4.18 -40.27 3.72
CA ILE A 60 -4.16 -39.17 2.75
C ILE A 60 -3.90 -37.86 3.51
N ALA A 61 -2.70 -37.30 3.36
CA ALA A 61 -2.41 -35.98 3.89
C ALA A 61 -3.34 -34.96 3.18
N PRO A 62 -3.76 -33.88 3.84
CA PRO A 62 -4.49 -32.80 3.18
C PRO A 62 -3.74 -32.39 1.91
N GLY A 63 -4.40 -32.42 0.77
CA GLY A 63 -3.75 -32.16 -0.51
C GLY A 63 -4.54 -32.68 -1.71
N ILE A 64 -4.06 -32.32 -2.89
CA ILE A 64 -4.80 -32.50 -4.15
C ILE A 64 -3.87 -33.16 -5.16
N ARG A 65 -4.02 -34.47 -5.32
CA ARG A 65 -3.26 -35.23 -6.32
C ARG A 65 -4.07 -35.33 -7.59
N ALA A 66 -3.51 -34.87 -8.71
CA ALA A 66 -4.12 -34.96 -10.01
C ALA A 66 -3.40 -36.01 -10.85
N LYS A 67 -4.18 -36.93 -11.43
CA LYS A 67 -3.77 -37.79 -12.54
C LYS A 67 -4.39 -37.24 -13.82
N ILE A 68 -3.57 -36.82 -14.76
CA ILE A 68 -3.96 -36.16 -16.00
C ILE A 68 -3.60 -37.09 -17.16
N VAL A 69 -4.57 -37.38 -18.02
CA VAL A 69 -4.42 -38.27 -19.18
C VAL A 69 -4.87 -37.53 -20.44
N GLY A 70 -4.04 -37.48 -21.47
CA GLY A 70 -4.36 -36.83 -22.74
C GLY A 70 -3.31 -37.12 -23.81
N GLY A 71 -3.75 -37.32 -25.07
CA GLY A 71 -2.85 -37.59 -26.20
C GLY A 71 -1.89 -38.78 -26.01
N GLY A 72 -2.30 -39.80 -25.26
CA GLY A 72 -1.48 -40.97 -24.94
C GLY A 72 -0.42 -40.75 -23.86
N ILE A 73 -0.41 -39.58 -23.22
CA ILE A 73 0.46 -39.24 -22.10
C ILE A 73 -0.33 -39.32 -20.80
N GLU A 74 0.29 -39.90 -19.77
CA GLU A 74 -0.22 -39.93 -18.40
C GLU A 74 0.77 -39.24 -17.48
N VAL A 75 0.26 -38.34 -16.64
CA VAL A 75 1.04 -37.56 -15.68
C VAL A 75 0.34 -37.54 -14.34
N GLU A 76 1.12 -37.65 -13.26
CA GLU A 76 0.65 -37.35 -11.92
C GLU A 76 1.40 -36.16 -11.34
N ARG A 77 0.67 -35.25 -10.68
CA ARG A 77 1.24 -34.09 -9.96
C ARG A 77 0.35 -33.63 -8.82
N TRP A 78 0.89 -32.76 -7.98
CA TRP A 78 0.13 -32.03 -6.96
C TRP A 78 -0.41 -30.73 -7.56
N LEU A 79 -1.66 -30.38 -7.22
CA LEU A 79 -2.27 -29.11 -7.56
C LEU A 79 -2.46 -28.24 -6.31
N ALA A 80 -2.38 -26.93 -6.48
CA ALA A 80 -2.59 -25.97 -5.39
C ALA A 80 -4.06 -25.95 -4.93
N THR A 81 -4.99 -25.93 -5.88
CA THR A 81 -6.44 -25.89 -5.68
C THR A 81 -7.13 -26.96 -6.56
N PRO A 82 -8.35 -27.41 -6.21
CA PRO A 82 -9.06 -28.42 -6.99
C PRO A 82 -9.89 -27.79 -8.12
N SER A 83 -9.95 -26.46 -8.17
CA SER A 83 -10.72 -25.66 -9.12
C SER A 83 -9.79 -25.13 -10.22
N PHE A 84 -10.31 -25.02 -11.44
CA PHE A 84 -9.57 -24.48 -12.59
C PHE A 84 -10.50 -24.09 -13.75
N SER A 85 -9.98 -23.27 -14.66
CA SER A 85 -10.54 -22.99 -15.98
C SER A 85 -9.44 -23.14 -17.02
N ILE A 86 -9.69 -23.94 -18.04
CA ILE A 86 -8.77 -24.26 -19.13
C ILE A 86 -9.41 -23.85 -20.44
N GLU A 87 -8.80 -22.88 -21.12
CA GLU A 87 -9.24 -22.43 -22.44
C GLU A 87 -8.92 -23.46 -23.54
N PRO A 88 -9.58 -23.37 -24.70
CA PRO A 88 -9.19 -24.16 -25.87
C PRO A 88 -7.69 -24.03 -26.15
N GLY A 89 -7.01 -25.18 -26.30
CA GLY A 89 -5.56 -25.23 -26.48
C GLY A 89 -4.74 -25.37 -25.18
N GLY A 90 -5.36 -25.29 -24.00
CA GLY A 90 -4.67 -25.42 -22.71
C GLY A 90 -4.62 -26.84 -22.12
N SER A 91 -3.82 -26.99 -21.06
CA SER A 91 -3.71 -28.21 -20.24
C SER A 91 -3.37 -27.86 -18.78
N LEU A 92 -3.49 -28.85 -17.89
CA LEU A 92 -3.02 -28.77 -16.50
C LEU A 92 -1.56 -29.22 -16.33
N ASP A 93 -0.92 -29.77 -17.37
CA ASP A 93 0.49 -30.13 -17.35
C ASP A 93 1.14 -29.93 -18.73
N ARG A 94 2.35 -29.34 -18.75
CA ARG A 94 3.12 -29.07 -19.97
C ARG A 94 3.37 -30.27 -20.86
N ARG A 95 3.40 -31.48 -20.32
CA ARG A 95 3.70 -32.72 -21.05
C ARG A 95 2.48 -33.31 -21.76
N VAL A 96 1.29 -32.91 -21.33
CA VAL A 96 0.03 -33.38 -21.92
C VAL A 96 -0.34 -32.41 -23.05
N PRO A 97 -0.54 -32.90 -24.29
CA PRO A 97 -0.90 -32.04 -25.41
C PRO A 97 -2.30 -31.46 -25.24
N SER A 98 -2.57 -30.39 -25.98
CA SER A 98 -3.93 -29.87 -26.12
C SER A 98 -4.87 -30.88 -26.79
N GLY A 99 -6.16 -30.79 -26.48
CA GLY A 99 -7.19 -31.69 -26.98
C GLY A 99 -7.89 -32.49 -25.87
N PRO A 100 -8.48 -33.66 -26.20
CA PRO A 100 -9.24 -34.45 -25.26
C PRO A 100 -8.39 -34.89 -24.06
N GLN A 101 -8.89 -34.58 -22.87
CA GLN A 101 -8.19 -34.83 -21.61
C GLN A 101 -9.17 -35.35 -20.55
N GLU A 102 -8.68 -36.26 -19.73
CA GLU A 102 -9.34 -36.72 -18.51
C GLU A 102 -8.44 -36.43 -17.31
N VAL A 103 -9.02 -35.88 -16.26
CA VAL A 103 -8.34 -35.54 -15.01
C VAL A 103 -9.05 -36.22 -13.86
N ALA A 104 -8.34 -37.08 -13.15
CA ALA A 104 -8.78 -37.64 -11.89
C ALA A 104 -8.08 -36.91 -10.73
N LEU A 105 -8.86 -36.20 -9.91
CA LEU A 105 -8.40 -35.54 -8.70
C LEU A 105 -8.71 -36.42 -7.48
N GLU A 106 -7.70 -36.71 -6.68
CA GLU A 106 -7.84 -37.23 -5.34
C GLU A 106 -7.66 -36.08 -4.35
N ILE A 107 -8.74 -35.73 -3.64
CA ILE A 107 -8.77 -34.59 -2.72
C ILE A 107 -8.89 -35.10 -1.30
N GLY A 108 -7.88 -34.79 -0.48
CA GLY A 108 -7.94 -34.92 0.98
C GLY A 108 -8.15 -33.56 1.63
N PHE A 109 -9.15 -33.45 2.51
CA PHE A 109 -9.38 -32.25 3.31
C PHE A 109 -9.92 -32.61 4.71
N ASP A 110 -9.78 -31.70 5.67
CA ASP A 110 -10.33 -31.85 7.03
C ASP A 110 -11.68 -31.12 7.12
N PRO A 111 -12.83 -31.84 7.19
CA PRO A 111 -14.15 -31.22 7.32
C PRO A 111 -14.37 -30.56 8.70
N ARG A 112 -13.41 -30.66 9.62
CA ARG A 112 -13.52 -30.23 11.02
C ARG A 112 -14.70 -30.92 11.72
N ARG A 113 -15.48 -30.19 12.52
CA ARG A 113 -16.64 -30.68 13.29
C ARG A 113 -17.91 -30.86 12.44
N VAL A 114 -17.80 -30.98 11.11
CA VAL A 114 -18.94 -31.24 10.23
C VAL A 114 -19.14 -32.74 10.14
N GLU A 115 -20.33 -33.23 10.53
CA GLU A 115 -20.68 -34.66 10.50
C GLU A 115 -21.29 -35.09 9.16
N ARG A 116 -21.99 -34.17 8.49
CA ARG A 116 -22.67 -34.43 7.22
C ARG A 116 -22.56 -33.23 6.29
N ALA A 117 -22.33 -33.50 5.01
CA ALA A 117 -22.24 -32.48 3.97
C ALA A 117 -22.70 -33.03 2.61
N ALA A 118 -23.27 -32.17 1.77
CA ALA A 118 -23.41 -32.42 0.34
C ALA A 118 -22.13 -31.98 -0.39
N PHE A 119 -21.79 -32.67 -1.47
CA PHE A 119 -20.65 -32.33 -2.32
C PHE A 119 -21.13 -32.03 -3.72
N GLY A 120 -20.51 -31.06 -4.37
CA GLY A 120 -20.98 -30.58 -5.65
C GLY A 120 -19.90 -29.95 -6.49
N VAL A 121 -20.30 -29.54 -7.67
CA VAL A 121 -19.45 -28.84 -8.63
C VAL A 121 -20.25 -27.76 -9.33
N GLU A 122 -19.58 -26.65 -9.63
CA GLU A 122 -20.00 -25.70 -10.66
C GLU A 122 -19.06 -25.91 -11.85
N PHE A 123 -19.61 -26.25 -13.01
CA PHE A 123 -18.80 -26.69 -14.15
C PHE A 123 -19.36 -26.24 -15.50
N ALA A 124 -18.49 -26.13 -16.50
CA ALA A 124 -18.85 -25.79 -17.89
C ALA A 124 -17.89 -26.51 -18.86
N GLY A 125 -18.38 -26.86 -20.06
CA GLY A 125 -17.54 -27.40 -21.13
C GLY A 125 -16.87 -28.75 -20.86
N ALA A 126 -17.22 -29.45 -19.77
CA ALA A 126 -16.66 -30.73 -19.37
C ALA A 126 -17.76 -31.65 -18.79
N SER A 127 -17.55 -32.97 -18.84
CA SER A 127 -18.29 -33.94 -18.03
C SER A 127 -17.59 -34.13 -16.69
N VAL A 128 -18.38 -34.45 -15.66
CA VAL A 128 -17.91 -34.54 -14.28
C VAL A 128 -18.52 -35.74 -13.57
N ARG A 129 -17.71 -36.46 -12.81
CA ARG A 129 -18.14 -37.53 -11.89
C ARG A 129 -17.49 -37.32 -10.53
N VAL A 130 -18.29 -37.31 -9.46
CA VAL A 130 -17.81 -37.18 -8.09
C VAL A 130 -18.08 -38.47 -7.33
N GLU A 131 -17.04 -39.01 -6.70
CA GLU A 131 -17.05 -40.24 -5.94
C GLU A 131 -16.53 -40.00 -4.51
N ALA A 132 -17.12 -40.69 -3.53
CA ALA A 132 -16.62 -40.74 -2.16
C ALA A 132 -16.69 -42.18 -1.64
N GLY A 133 -15.58 -42.69 -1.12
CA GLY A 133 -15.51 -44.08 -0.62
C GLY A 133 -15.89 -45.14 -1.67
N GLY A 134 -15.59 -44.89 -2.95
CA GLY A 134 -15.93 -45.77 -4.07
C GLY A 134 -17.39 -45.71 -4.53
N ARG A 135 -18.22 -44.85 -3.94
CA ARG A 135 -19.61 -44.62 -4.36
C ARG A 135 -19.71 -43.35 -5.20
N VAL A 136 -20.37 -43.44 -6.36
CA VAL A 136 -20.74 -42.27 -7.17
C VAL A 136 -21.79 -41.44 -6.43
N LEU A 137 -21.48 -40.18 -6.18
CA LEU A 137 -22.38 -39.21 -5.55
C LEU A 137 -23.20 -38.43 -6.58
N LEU A 138 -22.55 -38.02 -7.68
CA LEU A 138 -23.17 -37.39 -8.84
C LEU A 138 -22.33 -37.66 -10.09
N GLU A 139 -23.00 -37.68 -11.24
CA GLU A 139 -22.39 -37.82 -12.56
C GLU A 139 -23.19 -36.99 -13.55
N GLU A 140 -22.52 -36.12 -14.28
CA GLU A 140 -23.13 -35.17 -15.19
C GLU A 140 -22.35 -35.08 -16.50
N ALA A 141 -23.07 -35.03 -17.61
CA ALA A 141 -22.51 -34.83 -18.94
C ALA A 141 -22.20 -33.35 -19.21
N VAL A 142 -21.55 -33.07 -20.34
CA VAL A 142 -21.24 -31.70 -20.78
C VAL A 142 -22.54 -30.88 -20.86
N PRO A 143 -22.62 -29.69 -20.24
CA PRO A 143 -23.83 -28.88 -20.25
C PRO A 143 -24.23 -28.45 -21.67
N GLU A 144 -25.54 -28.45 -21.95
CA GLU A 144 -26.08 -27.90 -23.20
C GLU A 144 -25.85 -26.39 -23.28
N GLY A 145 -25.46 -25.88 -24.46
CA GLY A 145 -25.26 -24.45 -24.69
C GLY A 145 -23.99 -23.83 -24.07
N GLY A 146 -23.15 -24.60 -23.36
CA GLY A 146 -21.87 -24.11 -22.82
C GLY A 146 -21.97 -23.24 -21.57
N LEU A 147 -23.17 -23.04 -21.02
CA LEU A 147 -23.40 -22.34 -19.77
C LEU A 147 -22.89 -23.16 -18.57
N ALA A 148 -22.46 -22.47 -17.52
CA ALA A 148 -22.07 -23.12 -16.28
C ALA A 148 -23.29 -23.72 -15.57
N ARG A 149 -23.12 -24.91 -15.00
CA ARG A 149 -24.15 -25.61 -14.22
C ARG A 149 -23.63 -25.94 -12.84
N THR A 150 -24.47 -25.74 -11.82
CA THR A 150 -24.16 -26.09 -10.42
C THR A 150 -25.00 -27.28 -9.99
N VAL A 151 -24.36 -28.34 -9.50
CA VAL A 151 -25.01 -29.57 -9.05
C VAL A 151 -24.43 -30.01 -7.71
N LEU A 152 -25.29 -30.45 -6.80
CA LEU A 152 -24.94 -30.95 -5.47
C LEU A 152 -25.53 -32.35 -5.27
N SER A 153 -24.80 -33.21 -4.56
CA SER A 153 -25.29 -34.48 -4.08
C SER A 153 -26.30 -34.31 -2.94
N GLY A 154 -26.96 -35.41 -2.54
CA GLY A 154 -27.55 -35.47 -1.20
C GLY A 154 -26.47 -35.44 -0.10
N PRO A 155 -26.79 -34.99 1.13
CA PRO A 155 -25.83 -34.93 2.22
C PRO A 155 -25.42 -36.32 2.71
N ILE A 156 -24.12 -36.62 2.67
CA ILE A 156 -23.53 -37.87 3.16
C ILE A 156 -22.82 -37.67 4.50
N ALA A 157 -22.56 -38.75 5.24
CA ALA A 157 -21.72 -38.70 6.42
C ALA A 157 -20.26 -38.43 6.01
N VAL A 158 -19.62 -37.51 6.72
CA VAL A 158 -18.20 -37.16 6.57
C VAL A 158 -17.49 -37.45 7.89
N SER A 159 -16.40 -38.22 7.84
CA SER A 159 -15.59 -38.55 9.01
C SER A 159 -14.11 -38.34 8.67
N SER A 160 -13.35 -37.79 9.61
CA SER A 160 -11.89 -37.73 9.51
C SER A 160 -11.31 -39.10 9.89
N PRO A 161 -10.37 -39.71 9.13
CA PRO A 161 -9.71 -39.20 7.91
C PRO A 161 -10.34 -39.74 6.60
N LEU A 162 -11.56 -40.28 6.63
CA LEU A 162 -12.16 -41.07 5.56
C LEU A 162 -12.79 -40.25 4.41
N THR A 163 -12.27 -39.06 4.09
CA THR A 163 -12.85 -38.22 3.02
C THR A 163 -11.86 -38.01 1.88
N ALA A 164 -11.50 -39.11 1.21
CA ALA A 164 -10.96 -39.03 -0.13
C ALA A 164 -12.13 -38.73 -1.08
N LEU A 165 -12.23 -37.51 -1.58
CA LEU A 165 -13.09 -37.23 -2.72
C LEU A 165 -12.31 -37.55 -3.98
N ARG A 166 -12.91 -38.34 -4.87
CA ARG A 166 -12.37 -38.59 -6.19
C ARG A 166 -13.24 -37.89 -7.21
N LEU A 167 -12.67 -36.95 -7.96
CA LEU A 167 -13.38 -36.24 -9.03
C LEU A 167 -12.74 -36.61 -10.36
N VAL A 168 -13.56 -37.05 -11.31
CA VAL A 168 -13.12 -37.30 -12.68
C VAL A 168 -13.77 -36.25 -13.58
N VAL A 169 -12.94 -35.53 -14.32
CA VAL A 169 -13.35 -34.42 -15.20
C VAL A 169 -12.81 -34.72 -16.59
N ALA A 170 -13.67 -34.71 -17.61
CA ALA A 170 -13.25 -34.98 -18.98
C ALA A 170 -13.78 -33.90 -19.94
N TRP A 171 -12.94 -33.45 -20.87
CA TRP A 171 -13.29 -32.46 -21.89
C TRP A 171 -12.63 -32.79 -23.22
N ASP A 172 -13.19 -32.26 -24.31
CA ASP A 172 -12.76 -32.52 -25.69
C ASP A 172 -11.64 -31.57 -26.19
N GLY A 173 -11.35 -30.51 -25.43
CA GLY A 173 -10.35 -29.48 -25.74
C GLY A 173 -10.81 -28.40 -26.72
N THR A 174 -12.06 -28.45 -27.19
CA THR A 174 -12.62 -27.49 -28.17
C THR A 174 -13.30 -26.29 -27.52
N ARG A 175 -13.72 -26.44 -26.26
CA ARG A 175 -14.40 -25.42 -25.46
C ARG A 175 -13.66 -25.21 -24.15
N THR A 176 -13.88 -24.06 -23.54
CA THR A 176 -13.40 -23.76 -22.19
C THR A 176 -13.95 -24.79 -21.20
N ALA A 177 -13.07 -25.54 -20.55
CA ALA A 177 -13.42 -26.46 -19.48
C ALA A 177 -13.25 -25.76 -18.14
N ARG A 178 -14.33 -25.66 -17.37
CA ARG A 178 -14.34 -24.97 -16.07
C ARG A 178 -14.82 -25.91 -14.98
N LEU A 179 -14.17 -25.86 -13.83
CA LEU A 179 -14.52 -26.64 -12.66
C LEU A 179 -14.30 -25.82 -11.38
N ARG A 180 -15.32 -25.79 -10.52
CA ARG A 180 -15.22 -25.40 -9.12
C ARG A 180 -15.79 -26.50 -8.26
N VAL A 181 -15.04 -26.90 -7.24
CA VAL A 181 -15.47 -27.93 -6.29
C VAL A 181 -16.17 -27.27 -5.12
N LEU A 182 -17.38 -27.71 -4.83
CA LEU A 182 -18.25 -27.15 -3.82
C LEU A 182 -18.58 -28.19 -2.74
N TRP A 183 -18.86 -27.69 -1.54
CA TRP A 183 -19.44 -28.48 -0.47
C TRP A 183 -20.49 -27.66 0.28
N GLN A 184 -21.42 -28.34 0.92
CA GLN A 184 -22.45 -27.70 1.72
C GLN A 184 -22.65 -28.50 3.00
N PRO A 185 -22.06 -28.04 4.13
CA PRO A 185 -22.35 -28.57 5.45
C PRO A 185 -23.86 -28.64 5.71
N GLN A 186 -24.31 -29.69 6.39
CA GLN A 186 -25.73 -29.89 6.65
C GLN A 186 -26.32 -28.72 7.45
N GLY A 187 -27.33 -28.08 6.86
CA GLY A 187 -28.08 -26.96 7.42
C GLY A 187 -27.41 -25.60 7.26
N GLU A 188 -26.39 -25.49 6.40
CA GLU A 188 -26.12 -24.26 5.66
C GLU A 188 -27.02 -24.18 4.43
N ARG A 189 -27.34 -22.98 3.97
CA ARG A 189 -28.31 -22.73 2.88
C ARG A 189 -27.67 -22.72 1.49
N VAL A 190 -26.45 -22.20 1.39
CA VAL A 190 -25.69 -22.11 0.14
C VAL A 190 -24.45 -22.99 0.16
N PRO A 191 -24.04 -23.55 -0.99
CA PRO A 191 -22.76 -24.25 -1.10
C PRO A 191 -21.58 -23.27 -1.05
N HIS A 192 -20.48 -23.71 -0.44
CA HIS A 192 -19.21 -23.00 -0.34
C HIS A 192 -18.14 -23.70 -1.19
N PRO A 193 -17.05 -23.00 -1.59
CA PRO A 193 -15.86 -23.68 -2.11
C PRO A 193 -15.36 -24.72 -1.12
N LEU A 194 -14.94 -25.89 -1.64
CA LEU A 194 -14.36 -26.93 -0.80
C LEU A 194 -13.05 -26.41 -0.17
N PRO A 195 -12.87 -26.47 1.16
CA PRO A 195 -11.70 -25.93 1.85
C PRO A 195 -10.49 -26.89 1.72
N ALA A 196 -10.15 -27.26 0.49
CA ALA A 196 -9.01 -28.10 0.14
C ALA A 196 -7.91 -27.25 -0.50
N ALA A 197 -6.74 -27.26 0.10
CA ALA A 197 -5.56 -26.51 -0.34
C ALA A 197 -4.30 -27.31 0.00
N SER A 198 -3.25 -27.17 -0.83
CA SER A 198 -2.05 -28.00 -0.78
C SER A 198 -0.80 -27.12 -0.96
N PRO A 199 0.03 -26.84 0.06
CA PRO A 199 1.23 -26.00 -0.11
C PRO A 199 2.37 -26.66 -0.92
N GLU A 200 2.22 -27.93 -1.27
CA GLU A 200 3.20 -28.77 -1.96
C GLU A 200 3.63 -28.22 -3.33
N TRP A 201 2.79 -27.42 -3.99
CA TRP A 201 3.13 -26.77 -5.27
C TRP A 201 4.39 -25.90 -5.17
N THR A 202 4.70 -25.36 -3.98
CA THR A 202 5.92 -24.57 -3.73
C THR A 202 7.22 -25.39 -3.77
N GLN A 203 7.11 -26.72 -3.78
CA GLN A 203 8.24 -27.65 -3.81
C GLN A 203 8.50 -28.21 -5.22
N ASP A 204 7.76 -27.78 -6.23
CA ASP A 204 7.94 -28.21 -7.61
C ASP A 204 9.26 -27.66 -8.19
N GLU A 205 10.24 -28.56 -8.37
CA GLU A 205 11.57 -28.20 -8.87
C GLU A 205 11.54 -27.64 -10.30
N VAL A 206 10.55 -28.02 -11.11
CA VAL A 206 10.40 -27.51 -12.49
C VAL A 206 9.91 -26.07 -12.46
N LEU A 207 8.93 -25.73 -11.61
CA LEU A 207 8.47 -24.35 -11.42
C LEU A 207 9.56 -23.47 -10.82
N ALA A 208 10.30 -23.98 -9.82
CA ALA A 208 11.43 -23.27 -9.23
C ALA A 208 12.56 -23.03 -10.25
N GLY A 209 12.84 -24.03 -11.10
CA GLY A 209 13.81 -23.92 -12.18
C GLY A 209 13.42 -22.92 -13.26
N GLU A 210 12.15 -22.92 -13.66
CA GLU A 210 11.59 -21.96 -14.60
C GLU A 210 11.77 -20.52 -14.09
N LEU A 211 11.36 -20.27 -12.84
CA LEU A 211 11.55 -18.99 -12.19
C LEU A 211 13.05 -18.60 -12.11
N ALA A 212 13.93 -19.56 -11.82
CA ALA A 212 15.37 -19.30 -11.73
C ALA A 212 15.99 -18.93 -13.09
N VAL A 213 15.51 -19.52 -14.19
CA VAL A 213 15.90 -19.22 -15.58
C VAL A 213 15.38 -17.84 -15.99
N GLU A 214 14.12 -17.54 -15.69
CA GLU A 214 13.47 -16.26 -15.97
C GLU A 214 14.19 -15.11 -15.27
N LEU A 215 14.36 -15.19 -13.94
CA LEU A 215 14.97 -14.11 -13.14
C LEU A 215 16.42 -13.80 -13.54
N ARG A 216 17.13 -14.78 -14.11
CA ARG A 216 18.52 -14.63 -14.58
C ARG A 216 18.63 -14.28 -16.06
N GLY A 217 17.50 -14.14 -16.76
CA GLY A 217 17.46 -13.75 -18.17
C GLY A 217 18.21 -14.70 -19.09
N CYS A 218 18.24 -16.02 -18.79
CA CYS A 218 19.02 -16.97 -19.59
C CYS A 218 18.57 -16.98 -21.06
N ALA A 219 17.27 -16.80 -21.31
CA ALA A 219 16.67 -16.73 -22.65
C ALA A 219 17.23 -15.58 -23.51
N GLY A 220 17.71 -14.48 -22.91
CA GLY A 220 18.30 -13.36 -23.65
C GLY A 220 19.61 -13.72 -24.39
N CYS A 221 20.32 -14.75 -23.92
CA CYS A 221 21.50 -15.29 -24.58
C CYS A 221 21.25 -16.67 -25.20
N HIS A 222 20.34 -17.46 -24.62
CA HIS A 222 19.97 -18.79 -25.05
C HIS A 222 18.50 -18.81 -25.52
N PRO A 223 18.16 -18.17 -26.65
CA PRO A 223 16.80 -18.22 -27.16
C PRO A 223 16.39 -19.67 -27.40
N SER A 224 15.17 -20.01 -27.06
CA SER A 224 14.59 -21.31 -27.37
C SER A 224 14.18 -21.36 -28.84
N GLY A 225 13.71 -22.53 -29.29
CA GLY A 225 13.08 -22.64 -30.62
C GLY A 225 11.67 -22.05 -30.68
N ASP A 226 11.16 -21.50 -29.57
CA ASP A 226 9.76 -21.16 -29.36
C ASP A 226 9.62 -19.72 -28.85
N MET A 227 9.02 -18.86 -29.69
CA MET A 227 8.86 -17.45 -29.37
C MET A 227 7.98 -17.19 -28.13
N LEU A 228 6.95 -18.02 -27.90
CA LEU A 228 6.05 -17.84 -26.76
C LEU A 228 6.76 -18.20 -25.45
N LEU A 229 7.59 -19.25 -25.48
CA LEU A 229 8.43 -19.62 -24.35
C LEU A 229 9.46 -18.53 -24.05
N ASP A 230 10.10 -17.97 -25.08
CA ASP A 230 11.07 -16.89 -24.91
C ASP A 230 10.44 -15.62 -24.33
N GLU A 231 9.26 -15.23 -24.82
CA GLU A 231 8.51 -14.09 -24.27
C GLU A 231 8.19 -14.31 -22.78
N ARG A 232 7.75 -15.52 -22.42
CA ARG A 232 7.45 -15.91 -21.04
C ARG A 232 8.68 -15.86 -20.13
N LEU A 233 9.82 -16.39 -20.61
CA LEU A 233 11.09 -16.41 -19.86
C LEU A 233 11.81 -15.06 -19.83
N MET A 234 11.39 -14.11 -20.66
CA MET A 234 11.89 -12.73 -20.67
C MET A 234 10.93 -11.74 -20.01
N ALA A 235 9.93 -12.22 -19.28
CA ALA A 235 8.93 -11.39 -18.59
C ALA A 235 9.48 -10.60 -17.37
N ALA A 236 10.76 -10.78 -17.01
CA ALA A 236 11.47 -10.03 -15.98
C ALA A 236 12.76 -9.36 -16.53
N PRO A 237 12.68 -8.42 -17.49
CA PRO A 237 13.85 -7.72 -18.05
C PRO A 237 14.69 -7.02 -16.98
N ALA A 238 16.00 -6.86 -17.22
CA ALA A 238 16.86 -6.14 -16.29
C ALA A 238 16.57 -4.61 -16.28
N PRO A 239 17.05 -3.86 -15.27
CA PRO A 239 16.78 -2.43 -15.17
C PRO A 239 17.22 -1.64 -16.40
N ASP A 240 16.47 -0.60 -16.76
CA ASP A 240 16.86 0.36 -17.78
C ASP A 240 18.11 1.14 -17.32
N LEU A 241 19.10 1.27 -18.19
CA LEU A 241 20.37 1.95 -17.94
C LEU A 241 20.49 3.32 -18.61
N GLY A 242 19.54 3.75 -19.44
CA GLY A 242 19.60 5.00 -20.20
C GLY A 242 19.73 6.28 -19.35
N GLN A 243 19.36 6.18 -18.07
CA GLN A 243 19.46 7.25 -17.07
C GLN A 243 20.35 6.87 -15.87
N VAL A 244 21.23 5.88 -16.01
CA VAL A 244 21.98 5.34 -14.85
C VAL A 244 22.98 6.32 -14.24
N GLY A 245 23.68 7.12 -15.04
CA GLY A 245 24.68 8.09 -14.57
C GLY A 245 24.09 9.23 -13.73
N ALA A 246 22.85 9.64 -14.03
CA ALA A 246 22.11 10.60 -13.21
C ALA A 246 21.65 10.02 -11.85
N ARG A 247 21.55 8.69 -11.73
CA ARG A 247 20.99 8.01 -10.55
C ARG A 247 22.05 7.51 -9.57
N LEU A 248 23.11 6.89 -10.11
CA LEU A 248 24.06 6.09 -9.33
C LEU A 248 25.44 6.75 -9.23
N ALA A 249 26.18 6.42 -8.18
CA ALA A 249 27.57 6.86 -8.03
C ALA A 249 28.51 6.05 -8.97
N PRO A 250 29.44 6.70 -9.70
CA PRO A 250 30.39 6.00 -10.58
C PRO A 250 31.24 4.95 -9.86
N GLU A 251 31.65 5.19 -8.62
CA GLU A 251 32.43 4.26 -7.80
C GLU A 251 31.62 2.99 -7.48
N TRP A 252 30.31 3.14 -7.27
CA TRP A 252 29.41 2.02 -7.09
C TRP A 252 29.23 1.24 -8.39
N ILE A 253 29.09 1.92 -9.54
CA ILE A 253 29.01 1.27 -10.86
C ILE A 253 30.26 0.41 -11.10
N ARG A 254 31.45 0.96 -10.85
CA ARG A 254 32.73 0.23 -10.97
C ARG A 254 32.75 -1.02 -10.09
N SER A 255 32.37 -0.88 -8.83
CA SER A 255 32.33 -2.00 -7.87
C SER A 255 31.30 -3.06 -8.26
N TRP A 256 30.12 -2.63 -8.74
CA TRP A 256 29.06 -3.50 -9.22
C TRP A 256 29.48 -4.30 -10.46
N LEU A 257 30.16 -3.68 -11.42
CA LEU A 257 30.66 -4.36 -12.62
C LEU A 257 31.78 -5.37 -12.31
N ALA A 258 32.61 -5.09 -11.29
CA ALA A 258 33.68 -6.01 -10.88
C ALA A 258 33.14 -7.32 -10.31
N ASP A 259 32.20 -7.24 -9.36
CA ASP A 259 31.53 -8.41 -8.80
C ASP A 259 30.15 -8.06 -8.21
N PRO A 260 29.05 -8.25 -8.96
CA PRO A 260 27.70 -7.92 -8.49
C PRO A 260 27.31 -8.69 -7.22
N SER A 261 27.75 -9.95 -7.10
CA SER A 261 27.35 -10.85 -6.01
C SER A 261 27.95 -10.44 -4.67
N LEU A 262 29.15 -9.85 -4.68
CA LEU A 262 29.77 -9.27 -3.49
C LEU A 262 29.08 -7.98 -3.05
N VAL A 263 28.58 -7.18 -3.99
CA VAL A 263 27.87 -5.92 -3.68
C VAL A 263 26.44 -6.19 -3.21
N LYS A 264 25.75 -7.14 -3.84
CA LYS A 264 24.40 -7.58 -3.46
C LYS A 264 24.29 -9.10 -3.58
N PRO A 265 24.44 -9.84 -2.47
CA PRO A 265 24.24 -11.28 -2.45
C PRO A 265 22.87 -11.68 -3.03
N GLY A 266 22.84 -12.73 -3.84
CA GLY A 266 21.61 -13.22 -4.49
C GLY A 266 21.13 -12.40 -5.70
N THR A 267 21.88 -11.39 -6.15
CA THR A 267 21.56 -10.65 -7.38
C THR A 267 21.50 -11.59 -8.60
N PRO A 268 20.53 -11.41 -9.51
CA PRO A 268 20.47 -12.18 -10.75
C PRO A 268 21.53 -11.74 -11.77
N MET A 269 22.14 -10.56 -11.62
CA MET A 269 23.16 -10.10 -12.56
C MET A 269 24.44 -10.93 -12.42
N PRO A 270 24.91 -11.59 -13.50
CA PRO A 270 26.11 -12.39 -13.43
C PRO A 270 27.36 -11.51 -13.37
N ARG A 271 28.44 -12.09 -12.86
CA ARG A 271 29.79 -11.56 -13.05
C ARG A 271 30.22 -11.80 -14.50
N LEU A 272 30.43 -10.70 -15.23
CA LEU A 272 30.82 -10.73 -16.65
C LEU A 272 32.34 -10.62 -16.85
N PHE A 273 33.09 -10.21 -15.83
CA PHE A 273 34.51 -9.88 -15.96
C PHE A 273 35.40 -10.82 -15.13
N GLY A 274 36.59 -11.11 -15.66
CA GLY A 274 37.65 -11.86 -14.97
C GLY A 274 38.46 -10.96 -14.04
N ASP A 275 39.56 -11.51 -13.52
CA ASP A 275 40.49 -10.79 -12.62
C ASP A 275 41.70 -10.18 -13.36
N ASP A 276 41.71 -10.26 -14.69
CA ASP A 276 42.81 -9.80 -15.55
C ASP A 276 42.77 -8.28 -15.81
N GLU A 277 43.89 -7.75 -16.31
CA GLU A 277 44.03 -6.31 -16.59
C GLU A 277 43.07 -5.80 -17.67
N ALA A 278 42.80 -6.60 -18.72
CA ALA A 278 41.86 -6.20 -19.76
C ALA A 278 40.42 -6.14 -19.22
N SER A 279 40.06 -7.04 -18.30
CA SER A 279 38.79 -6.97 -17.57
C SER A 279 38.69 -5.69 -16.71
N ARG A 280 39.76 -5.30 -16.02
CA ARG A 280 39.78 -4.06 -15.22
C ARG A 280 39.66 -2.79 -16.08
N ASP A 281 40.37 -2.71 -17.20
CA ASP A 281 40.27 -1.55 -18.10
C ASP A 281 38.88 -1.47 -18.76
N ALA A 282 38.29 -2.61 -19.13
CA ALA A 282 36.92 -2.66 -19.66
C ALA A 282 35.87 -2.22 -18.63
N ILE A 283 36.02 -2.57 -17.35
CA ILE A 283 35.16 -2.10 -16.25
C ILE A 283 35.28 -0.57 -16.11
N GLU A 284 36.49 -0.02 -16.19
CA GLU A 284 36.70 1.43 -16.09
C GLU A 284 36.05 2.17 -17.26
N ASP A 285 36.29 1.70 -18.49
CA ASP A 285 35.70 2.27 -19.69
C ASP A 285 34.15 2.21 -19.65
N LEU A 286 33.58 1.08 -19.21
CA LEU A 286 32.13 0.96 -18.99
C LEU A 286 31.61 1.90 -17.91
N THR A 287 32.37 2.13 -16.84
CA THR A 287 32.00 3.06 -15.78
C THR A 287 31.87 4.49 -16.34
N HIS A 288 32.83 4.93 -17.16
CA HIS A 288 32.73 6.22 -17.85
C HIS A 288 31.54 6.29 -18.81
N PHE A 289 31.29 5.23 -19.58
CA PHE A 289 30.13 5.18 -20.47
C PHE A 289 28.81 5.31 -19.70
N LEU A 290 28.59 4.46 -18.69
CA LEU A 290 27.37 4.46 -17.89
C LEU A 290 27.18 5.76 -17.09
N ALA A 291 28.26 6.32 -16.56
CA ALA A 291 28.23 7.62 -15.88
C ALA A 291 27.90 8.79 -16.82
N SER A 292 28.16 8.65 -18.13
CA SER A 292 27.76 9.68 -19.11
C SER A 292 26.27 9.65 -19.47
N LEU A 293 25.55 8.58 -19.11
CA LEU A 293 24.13 8.41 -19.43
C LEU A 293 23.22 9.22 -18.50
N GLY A 294 22.26 9.92 -19.10
CA GLY A 294 21.18 10.60 -18.38
C GLY A 294 21.41 12.08 -18.03
N GLY A 295 22.45 12.69 -18.62
CA GLY A 295 22.76 14.11 -18.43
C GLY A 295 23.55 14.38 -17.14
N PRO A 296 23.94 15.65 -16.91
CA PRO A 296 24.70 16.02 -15.72
C PRO A 296 23.85 15.71 -14.49
N ALA A 297 24.44 14.97 -13.56
CA ALA A 297 23.72 14.64 -12.36
C ALA A 297 23.37 15.93 -11.58
N PRO A 298 22.15 16.03 -11.01
CA PRO A 298 21.78 17.18 -10.20
C PRO A 298 22.79 17.36 -9.04
N ALA A 299 23.02 18.61 -8.64
CA ALA A 299 23.90 18.94 -7.52
C ALA A 299 23.54 18.07 -6.30
N GLU A 300 24.55 17.56 -5.58
CA GLU A 300 24.34 16.67 -4.43
C GLU A 300 23.44 17.36 -3.39
N ASP A 301 22.19 16.91 -3.31
CA ASP A 301 21.30 17.24 -2.20
C ASP A 301 21.69 16.36 -1.01
N ARG A 302 21.89 16.96 0.16
CA ARG A 302 22.18 16.20 1.39
C ARG A 302 20.87 15.68 1.95
N PRO A 303 20.83 14.44 2.48
CA PRO A 303 19.61 13.96 3.12
C PRO A 303 19.28 14.87 4.31
N ASP A 304 18.03 15.32 4.40
CA ASP A 304 17.52 16.11 5.52
C ASP A 304 17.42 15.20 6.77
N PRO A 305 18.26 15.41 7.80
CA PRO A 305 18.23 14.59 9.01
C PRO A 305 16.90 14.67 9.75
N ASP A 306 16.18 15.80 9.65
CA ASP A 306 14.90 16.00 10.33
C ASP A 306 13.79 15.12 9.71
N LEU A 307 13.93 14.76 8.43
CA LEU A 307 13.01 13.84 7.76
C LEU A 307 13.31 12.36 8.02
N ALA A 308 14.50 12.02 8.52
CA ALA A 308 14.92 10.63 8.66
C ALA A 308 14.07 9.83 9.66
N LEU A 309 13.64 10.46 10.76
CA LEU A 309 12.74 9.82 11.72
C LEU A 309 11.37 9.52 11.08
N THR A 310 10.84 10.46 10.31
CA THR A 310 9.60 10.27 9.53
C THR A 310 9.77 9.12 8.52
N GLY A 311 10.92 9.04 7.86
CA GLY A 311 11.26 7.94 6.95
C GLY A 311 11.31 6.58 7.64
N GLN A 312 11.86 6.52 8.86
CA GLN A 312 11.90 5.30 9.66
C GLN A 312 10.50 4.80 10.02
N VAL A 313 9.58 5.71 10.39
CA VAL A 313 8.18 5.37 10.63
C VAL A 313 7.54 4.87 9.35
N ALA A 314 7.68 5.61 8.24
CA ALA A 314 7.11 5.25 6.95
C ALA A 314 7.59 3.88 6.45
N TYR A 315 8.85 3.50 6.70
CA TYR A 315 9.41 2.20 6.31
C TYR A 315 8.65 1.03 6.98
N HIS A 316 8.30 1.21 8.26
CA HIS A 316 7.63 0.18 9.06
C HIS A 316 6.11 0.18 8.91
N THR A 317 5.50 1.31 8.54
CA THR A 317 4.03 1.43 8.44
C THR A 317 3.51 1.26 7.02
N THR A 318 4.26 1.72 6.01
CA THR A 318 3.81 1.66 4.60
C THR A 318 3.89 0.25 4.00
N GLY A 319 4.79 -0.58 4.53
CA GLY A 319 4.97 -1.98 4.10
C GLY A 319 6.36 -2.33 3.56
N CYS A 320 7.32 -1.40 3.54
CA CYS A 320 8.69 -1.67 3.07
C CYS A 320 9.35 -2.82 3.84
N VAL A 321 9.14 -2.85 5.16
CA VAL A 321 9.59 -3.90 6.09
C VAL A 321 9.11 -5.30 5.71
N VAL A 322 7.99 -5.44 4.99
CA VAL A 322 7.45 -6.75 4.66
C VAL A 322 8.34 -7.47 3.63
N CYS A 323 8.79 -6.76 2.60
CA CYS A 323 9.72 -7.32 1.61
C CYS A 323 11.19 -7.23 2.06
N HIS A 324 11.59 -6.11 2.67
CA HIS A 324 12.99 -5.85 3.02
C HIS A 324 13.40 -6.32 4.42
N GLY A 325 12.44 -6.78 5.22
CA GLY A 325 12.66 -7.30 6.57
C GLY A 325 12.76 -6.21 7.63
N PRO A 326 12.62 -6.57 8.92
CA PRO A 326 12.95 -5.68 10.02
C PRO A 326 14.44 -5.30 9.99
N LEU A 327 14.73 -4.02 10.20
CA LEU A 327 16.11 -3.53 10.27
C LEU A 327 16.73 -3.91 11.62
N ASP A 328 17.92 -4.53 11.60
CA ASP A 328 18.63 -4.86 12.83
C ASP A 328 19.19 -3.59 13.49
N GLY A 329 18.83 -3.37 14.75
CA GLY A 329 19.14 -2.13 15.48
C GLY A 329 18.55 -0.85 14.86
N GLY A 330 17.58 -0.96 13.94
CA GLY A 330 17.01 0.19 13.22
C GLY A 330 17.94 0.81 12.16
N VAL A 331 19.06 0.14 11.83
CA VAL A 331 20.05 0.62 10.86
C VAL A 331 19.58 0.29 9.43
N PRO A 332 19.49 1.27 8.51
CA PRO A 332 19.19 0.99 7.11
C PRO A 332 20.20 0.00 6.49
N GLY A 333 19.69 -1.03 5.82
CA GLY A 333 20.52 -2.03 5.13
C GLY A 333 20.97 -3.23 5.97
N SER A 334 20.69 -3.26 7.27
CA SER A 334 21.08 -4.34 8.19
C SER A 334 20.01 -5.43 8.39
N ALA A 335 19.17 -5.70 7.39
CA ALA A 335 18.13 -6.73 7.52
C ALA A 335 18.74 -8.05 8.03
N LYS A 336 18.09 -8.70 9.01
CA LYS A 336 18.58 -9.99 9.53
C LYS A 336 18.74 -10.97 8.36
N PRO A 337 19.80 -11.79 8.32
CA PRO A 337 19.96 -12.81 7.28
C PRO A 337 18.70 -13.69 7.16
N GLY A 338 18.14 -13.79 5.95
CA GLY A 338 16.93 -14.57 5.68
C GLY A 338 15.61 -13.88 6.05
N SER A 339 15.63 -12.66 6.62
CA SER A 339 14.42 -11.94 7.01
C SER A 339 13.87 -11.00 5.94
N GLY A 340 14.35 -11.04 4.69
CA GLY A 340 13.87 -10.16 3.60
C GLY A 340 14.92 -9.94 2.52
N GLU A 341 14.54 -9.21 1.46
CA GLU A 341 15.46 -8.78 0.39
C GLU A 341 16.40 -7.69 0.92
N PRO A 342 17.71 -7.95 1.04
CA PRO A 342 18.63 -6.99 1.65
C PRO A 342 18.76 -5.74 0.79
N LEU A 343 18.72 -4.57 1.45
CA LEU A 343 18.89 -3.27 0.80
C LEU A 343 20.36 -2.94 0.51
N GLY A 344 21.29 -3.54 1.26
CA GLY A 344 22.72 -3.21 1.19
C GLY A 344 23.00 -1.76 1.59
N THR A 345 24.18 -1.24 1.19
CA THR A 345 24.58 0.13 1.51
C THR A 345 24.05 1.11 0.47
N LEU A 346 22.79 1.53 0.61
CA LEU A 346 22.14 2.44 -0.35
C LEU A 346 22.83 3.80 -0.45
N ALA A 347 23.45 4.27 0.63
CA ALA A 347 24.23 5.50 0.68
C ALA A 347 25.43 5.54 -0.29
N ALA A 348 26.03 4.38 -0.59
CA ALA A 348 27.10 4.27 -1.58
C ALA A 348 26.56 4.17 -3.01
N LYS A 349 25.32 3.69 -3.17
CA LYS A 349 24.69 3.42 -4.47
C LYS A 349 23.98 4.63 -5.06
N TRP A 350 23.13 5.28 -4.26
CA TRP A 350 22.14 6.23 -4.73
C TRP A 350 22.47 7.67 -4.33
N ARG A 351 22.17 8.61 -5.23
CA ARG A 351 22.00 10.02 -4.85
C ARG A 351 20.66 10.20 -4.13
N PRO A 352 20.54 11.06 -3.10
CA PRO A 352 19.30 11.19 -2.32
C PRO A 352 18.05 11.54 -3.15
N ALA A 353 18.13 12.55 -4.02
CA ALA A 353 17.01 12.91 -4.90
C ALA A 353 16.63 11.80 -5.89
N ALA A 354 17.62 11.06 -6.40
CA ALA A 354 17.39 9.94 -7.30
C ALA A 354 16.72 8.76 -6.58
N LEU A 355 17.09 8.48 -5.32
CA LEU A 355 16.42 7.47 -4.51
C LEU A 355 14.96 7.87 -4.23
N ALA A 356 14.71 9.13 -3.87
CA ALA A 356 13.34 9.61 -3.66
C ALA A 356 12.49 9.51 -4.94
N ALA A 357 13.06 9.83 -6.11
CA ALA A 357 12.39 9.64 -7.39
C ALA A 357 12.09 8.16 -7.67
N PHE A 358 13.06 7.27 -7.46
CA PHE A 358 12.87 5.82 -7.62
C PHE A 358 11.80 5.27 -6.68
N LEU A 359 11.76 5.69 -5.41
CA LEU A 359 10.76 5.21 -4.45
C LEU A 359 9.32 5.60 -4.84
N ARG A 360 9.14 6.75 -5.51
CA ARG A 360 7.81 7.15 -6.03
C ARG A 360 7.39 6.33 -7.23
N ASP A 361 8.31 6.07 -8.15
CA ASP A 361 8.03 5.31 -9.36
C ASP A 361 9.15 4.31 -9.71
N PRO A 362 9.17 3.14 -9.06
CA PRO A 362 10.16 2.10 -9.35
C PRO A 362 10.03 1.54 -10.76
N ALA A 363 8.81 1.52 -11.32
CA ALA A 363 8.51 0.96 -12.64
C ALA A 363 9.16 1.78 -13.77
N ALA A 364 9.37 3.09 -13.59
CA ALA A 364 10.14 3.91 -14.54
C ALA A 364 11.61 3.45 -14.69
N VAL A 365 12.16 2.77 -13.68
CA VAL A 365 13.52 2.22 -13.71
C VAL A 365 13.52 0.75 -14.12
N HIS A 366 12.53 0.00 -13.65
CA HIS A 366 12.43 -1.43 -13.87
C HIS A 366 10.94 -1.81 -14.01
N PRO A 367 10.37 -1.72 -15.24
CA PRO A 367 8.93 -1.90 -15.46
C PRO A 367 8.37 -3.25 -14.97
N ALA A 368 9.16 -4.30 -15.08
CA ALA A 368 8.84 -5.64 -14.59
C ALA A 368 9.57 -6.01 -13.29
N GLY A 369 10.05 -5.00 -12.55
CA GLY A 369 10.83 -5.21 -11.34
C GLY A 369 9.97 -5.64 -10.16
N ARG A 370 10.58 -6.38 -9.23
CA ARG A 370 9.91 -6.78 -7.98
C ARG A 370 9.54 -5.62 -7.06
N MET A 371 10.26 -4.49 -7.15
CA MET A 371 9.99 -3.33 -6.30
C MET A 371 8.74 -2.61 -6.81
N PRO A 372 7.63 -2.62 -6.05
CA PRO A 372 6.37 -2.05 -6.52
C PRO A 372 6.24 -0.56 -6.14
N GLY A 373 5.31 0.13 -6.78
CA GLY A 373 4.86 1.44 -6.35
C GLY A 373 4.12 1.37 -5.01
N MET A 374 4.56 2.16 -4.04
CA MET A 374 3.95 2.26 -2.70
C MET A 374 3.10 3.52 -2.51
N PHE A 375 2.77 4.21 -3.61
CA PHE A 375 1.91 5.41 -3.64
C PHE A 375 2.45 6.53 -2.74
N LEU A 376 3.77 6.71 -2.75
CA LEU A 376 4.44 7.67 -1.89
C LEU A 376 4.24 9.09 -2.44
N GLY A 377 3.80 10.01 -1.58
CA GLY A 377 3.88 11.43 -1.86
C GLY A 377 5.34 11.91 -1.93
N GLU A 378 5.57 13.13 -2.43
CA GLU A 378 6.92 13.68 -2.56
C GLU A 378 7.66 13.75 -1.22
N LEU A 379 6.98 14.21 -0.16
CA LEU A 379 7.56 14.31 1.17
C LEU A 379 7.85 12.93 1.78
N GLU A 380 6.94 11.96 1.63
CA GLU A 380 7.13 10.59 2.12
C GLU A 380 8.35 9.93 1.46
N ALA A 381 8.49 10.11 0.14
CA ALA A 381 9.62 9.55 -0.60
C ALA A 381 10.95 10.21 -0.21
N LYS A 382 10.98 11.54 -0.01
CA LYS A 382 12.17 12.24 0.50
C LYS A 382 12.53 11.77 1.91
N ALA A 383 11.54 11.61 2.79
CA ALA A 383 11.77 11.13 4.15
C ALA A 383 12.32 9.69 4.18
N LEU A 384 11.74 8.79 3.39
CA LEU A 384 12.26 7.42 3.23
C LEU A 384 13.68 7.43 2.65
N ALA A 385 13.96 8.23 1.62
CA ALA A 385 15.29 8.33 1.05
C ALA A 385 16.32 8.86 2.07
N ALA A 386 15.95 9.88 2.84
CA ALA A 386 16.78 10.43 3.90
C ALA A 386 17.10 9.38 4.97
N PHE A 387 16.09 8.63 5.43
CA PHE A 387 16.27 7.52 6.36
C PHE A 387 17.19 6.45 5.79
N LEU A 388 16.93 5.98 4.56
CA LEU A 388 17.65 4.87 3.95
C LEU A 388 19.12 5.17 3.62
N ILE A 389 19.48 6.45 3.53
CA ILE A 389 20.84 6.94 3.28
C ILE A 389 21.48 7.52 4.55
N LEU A 390 20.75 7.57 5.68
CA LEU A 390 21.25 7.98 6.99
C LEU A 390 22.30 6.96 7.46
N GLY A 391 23.56 7.24 7.11
CA GLY A 391 24.62 6.23 7.07
C GLY A 391 25.75 6.57 6.10
N ARG A 392 25.62 7.63 5.25
CA ARG A 392 26.83 8.30 4.76
C ARG A 392 27.60 8.75 6.00
N PRO A 393 28.86 8.34 6.20
CA PRO A 393 29.69 8.94 7.23
C PRO A 393 29.68 10.45 7.01
N SER A 394 29.21 11.23 7.98
CA SER A 394 29.47 12.68 8.03
C SER A 394 30.98 12.86 8.04
N GLY A 395 31.59 13.05 6.86
CA GLY A 395 33.03 13.12 6.70
C GLY A 395 33.63 12.29 5.55
N SER A 396 32.88 11.41 4.88
CA SER A 396 33.32 10.99 3.54
C SER A 396 33.08 12.16 2.60
N ALA A 397 34.13 12.94 2.32
CA ALA A 397 34.11 13.83 1.18
C ALA A 397 33.58 13.06 -0.03
N PRO A 398 32.80 13.69 -0.93
CA PRO A 398 32.59 13.08 -2.24
C PRO A 398 33.96 12.66 -2.76
N PRO A 399 34.12 11.42 -3.27
CA PRO A 399 35.36 11.06 -3.96
C PRO A 399 35.68 12.18 -4.95
N GLU A 400 36.95 12.55 -5.09
CA GLU A 400 37.40 13.58 -6.05
C GLU A 400 36.54 13.50 -7.31
N GLY A 401 35.82 14.58 -7.62
CA GLY A 401 34.68 14.52 -8.54
C GLY A 401 35.00 13.67 -9.76
N PHE A 402 34.29 12.55 -9.92
CA PHE A 402 34.53 11.62 -11.02
C PHE A 402 34.51 12.39 -12.35
N ALA A 403 35.68 12.58 -12.94
CA ALA A 403 35.84 13.31 -14.18
C ALA A 403 35.55 12.37 -15.34
N LEU A 404 34.49 12.67 -16.10
CA LEU A 404 34.19 11.93 -17.32
C LEU A 404 35.32 12.11 -18.34
N VAL A 405 35.85 11.00 -18.85
CA VAL A 405 36.83 10.96 -19.93
C VAL A 405 36.12 10.47 -21.21
N PRO A 406 35.88 11.34 -22.21
CA PRO A 406 35.11 10.99 -23.41
C PRO A 406 35.63 9.76 -24.15
N GLU A 407 36.95 9.63 -24.29
CA GLU A 407 37.57 8.51 -25.01
C GLU A 407 37.35 7.17 -24.29
N ARG A 408 37.29 7.20 -22.94
CA ARG A 408 36.93 6.02 -22.14
C ARG A 408 35.46 5.67 -22.29
N ALA A 409 34.58 6.67 -22.33
CA ALA A 409 33.15 6.45 -22.55
C ALA A 409 32.85 5.81 -23.92
N GLU A 410 33.55 6.21 -24.98
CA GLU A 410 33.42 5.57 -26.30
C GLU A 410 33.87 4.11 -26.30
N ARG A 411 35.03 3.81 -25.68
CA ARG A 411 35.47 2.42 -25.52
C ARG A 411 34.52 1.61 -24.63
N GLY A 412 33.93 2.23 -23.61
CA GLY A 412 32.93 1.62 -22.75
C GLY A 412 31.66 1.26 -23.51
N ARG A 413 31.22 2.13 -24.43
CA ARG A 413 30.10 1.84 -25.33
C ARG A 413 30.37 0.62 -26.21
N GLU A 414 31.58 0.51 -26.77
CA GLU A 414 31.98 -0.67 -27.53
C GLU A 414 32.06 -1.93 -26.64
N ALA A 415 32.55 -1.81 -25.41
CA ALA A 415 32.57 -2.92 -24.44
C ALA A 415 31.14 -3.38 -24.09
N PHE A 416 30.19 -2.45 -23.91
CA PHE A 416 28.78 -2.73 -23.66
C PHE A 416 28.17 -3.58 -24.78
N ARG A 417 28.46 -3.22 -26.04
CA ARG A 417 28.05 -3.96 -27.23
C ARG A 417 28.68 -5.35 -27.30
N ARG A 418 30.02 -5.43 -27.19
CA ARG A 418 30.76 -6.71 -27.26
C ARG A 418 30.38 -7.71 -26.19
N ARG A 419 30.01 -7.23 -24.99
CA ARG A 419 29.56 -8.07 -23.87
C ARG A 419 28.06 -8.36 -23.87
N ARG A 420 27.33 -7.92 -24.91
CA ARG A 420 25.88 -8.08 -25.06
C ARG A 420 25.09 -7.59 -23.85
N CYS A 421 25.48 -6.47 -23.23
CA CYS A 421 24.72 -5.93 -22.10
C CYS A 421 23.26 -5.62 -22.49
N ALA A 422 23.02 -5.29 -23.75
CA ALA A 422 21.69 -5.09 -24.35
C ALA A 422 20.81 -6.35 -24.42
N ALA A 423 21.35 -7.56 -24.19
CA ALA A 423 20.56 -8.78 -24.12
C ALA A 423 19.64 -8.82 -22.90
N CYS A 424 19.92 -8.01 -21.88
CA CYS A 424 19.10 -7.89 -20.67
C CYS A 424 18.72 -6.44 -20.34
N HIS A 425 19.59 -5.46 -20.61
CA HIS A 425 19.39 -4.07 -20.24
C HIS A 425 18.95 -3.19 -21.42
N ALA A 426 17.87 -2.42 -21.24
CA ALA A 426 17.51 -1.34 -22.14
C ALA A 426 18.37 -0.07 -21.89
N LEU A 427 18.45 0.81 -22.90
CA LEU A 427 19.11 2.12 -22.83
C LEU A 427 18.11 3.27 -23.10
N GLY A 428 16.86 3.11 -22.66
CA GLY A 428 15.75 4.01 -22.98
C GLY A 428 15.48 4.10 -24.49
N GLU A 429 14.93 5.24 -24.94
CA GLU A 429 14.67 5.54 -26.35
C GLU A 429 15.94 5.86 -27.17
N ARG A 430 17.11 5.89 -26.51
CA ARG A 430 18.31 6.54 -27.06
C ARG A 430 19.08 5.72 -28.07
N GLU A 431 18.87 4.41 -28.17
CA GLU A 431 19.32 3.59 -29.31
C GLU A 431 18.37 2.41 -29.52
N PRO A 432 18.06 2.03 -30.78
CA PRO A 432 17.55 0.69 -31.04
C PRO A 432 18.56 -0.32 -30.48
N ALA A 433 18.09 -1.44 -29.94
CA ALA A 433 18.96 -2.58 -29.65
C ALA A 433 19.66 -2.96 -30.96
N GLY A 434 20.87 -2.45 -31.17
CA GLY A 434 21.61 -2.57 -32.41
C GLY A 434 21.83 -4.03 -32.76
N ASP A 435 21.07 -4.47 -33.75
CA ASP A 435 21.35 -5.46 -34.76
C ASP A 435 22.84 -5.50 -35.12
N GLY A 436 23.62 -6.33 -34.40
CA GLY A 436 25.06 -6.38 -34.69
C GLY A 436 25.95 -7.21 -33.77
N PHE A 437 25.88 -8.53 -33.95
CA PHE A 437 26.96 -9.51 -33.76
C PHE A 437 27.45 -9.82 -32.34
N ALA A 438 26.80 -10.80 -31.74
CA ALA A 438 27.45 -11.96 -31.13
C ALA A 438 26.58 -13.19 -31.44
N VAL A 439 27.19 -14.36 -31.66
CA VAL A 439 26.43 -15.60 -31.91
C VAL A 439 25.63 -15.90 -30.63
N PRO A 440 24.29 -16.08 -30.69
CA PRO A 440 23.54 -16.54 -29.52
C PRO A 440 24.15 -17.84 -28.98
N GLY A 441 24.01 -18.05 -27.67
CA GLY A 441 24.36 -19.32 -27.07
C GLY A 441 23.53 -20.45 -27.67
N PRO A 442 23.93 -21.71 -27.43
CA PRO A 442 23.11 -22.85 -27.87
C PRO A 442 21.71 -22.78 -27.22
N PRO A 443 20.65 -23.25 -27.89
CA PRO A 443 19.28 -23.04 -27.44
C PRO A 443 19.02 -23.67 -26.06
N LEU A 444 18.08 -23.12 -25.28
CA LEU A 444 17.77 -23.57 -23.91
C LEU A 444 17.60 -25.09 -23.81
N GLU A 445 16.92 -25.70 -24.78
CA GLU A 445 16.63 -27.13 -24.86
C GLU A 445 17.88 -28.01 -25.02
N SER A 446 19.04 -27.42 -25.33
CA SER A 446 20.33 -28.11 -25.43
C SER A 446 21.21 -27.96 -24.18
N LEU A 447 20.85 -27.07 -23.26
CA LEU A 447 21.60 -26.83 -22.03
C LEU A 447 21.40 -27.97 -21.03
N ARG A 448 22.45 -28.33 -20.29
CA ARG A 448 22.43 -29.44 -19.31
C ARG A 448 23.22 -29.05 -18.07
N GLU A 449 22.84 -29.64 -16.92
CA GLU A 449 23.58 -29.51 -15.66
C GLU A 449 25.03 -29.99 -15.82
N GLY A 450 25.97 -29.39 -15.07
CA GLY A 450 27.39 -29.76 -15.12
C GLY A 450 28.15 -29.24 -16.35
N ARG A 451 27.59 -28.27 -17.08
CA ARG A 451 28.25 -27.64 -18.24
C ARG A 451 28.06 -26.12 -18.21
N GLY A 452 29.06 -25.39 -18.71
CA GLY A 452 28.99 -23.92 -18.86
C GLY A 452 28.68 -23.24 -17.52
N CYS A 453 27.65 -22.38 -17.50
CA CYS A 453 27.21 -21.67 -16.29
C CYS A 453 26.62 -22.60 -15.21
N LEU A 454 26.19 -23.82 -15.57
CA LEU A 454 25.62 -24.80 -14.64
C LEU A 454 26.67 -25.78 -14.12
N ASP A 455 27.94 -25.60 -14.48
CA ASP A 455 29.05 -26.34 -13.87
C ASP A 455 29.25 -25.86 -12.41
N PRO A 456 29.53 -26.75 -11.45
CA PRO A 456 29.91 -26.35 -10.09
C PRO A 456 31.23 -25.56 -10.05
N ALA A 457 32.12 -25.72 -11.04
CA ALA A 457 33.38 -25.02 -11.19
C ALA A 457 33.49 -24.40 -12.60
N PRO A 458 32.68 -23.37 -12.91
CA PRO A 458 32.71 -22.74 -14.23
C PRO A 458 34.09 -22.13 -14.50
N GLY A 459 34.56 -22.24 -15.74
CA GLY A 459 35.87 -21.74 -16.14
C GLY A 459 36.07 -20.25 -15.85
N ALA A 460 37.33 -19.83 -15.66
CA ALA A 460 37.69 -18.44 -15.31
C ALA A 460 37.37 -17.41 -16.40
N ARG A 461 37.09 -17.84 -17.64
CA ARG A 461 36.70 -16.99 -18.76
C ARG A 461 35.22 -17.20 -19.08
N GLY A 462 34.37 -16.21 -18.79
CA GLY A 462 32.95 -16.24 -19.16
C GLY A 462 32.00 -15.61 -18.15
N VAL A 463 30.71 -15.69 -18.45
CA VAL A 463 29.61 -15.27 -17.58
C VAL A 463 29.52 -16.21 -16.38
N ARG A 464 29.49 -15.68 -15.16
CA ARG A 464 29.39 -16.46 -13.92
C ARG A 464 28.21 -16.02 -13.08
N TYR A 465 27.31 -16.95 -12.78
CA TYR A 465 26.23 -16.75 -11.82
C TYR A 465 26.62 -17.34 -10.47
N ASP A 466 26.22 -16.67 -9.39
CA ASP A 466 26.27 -17.24 -8.05
C ASP A 466 25.08 -18.23 -7.89
N LEU A 467 25.32 -19.49 -8.27
CA LEU A 467 24.34 -20.57 -8.20
C LEU A 467 24.67 -21.49 -7.05
N SER A 468 23.66 -21.75 -6.22
CA SER A 468 23.70 -22.86 -5.27
C SER A 468 23.50 -24.20 -5.98
N ASP A 469 23.91 -25.31 -5.36
CA ASP A 469 23.65 -26.65 -5.90
C ASP A 469 22.16 -26.93 -6.04
N ARG A 470 21.34 -26.35 -5.17
CA ARG A 470 19.89 -26.42 -5.28
C ARG A 470 19.41 -25.74 -6.57
N SER A 471 19.85 -24.51 -6.82
CA SER A 471 19.48 -23.76 -8.02
C SER A 471 19.95 -24.45 -9.31
N ARG A 472 21.15 -25.07 -9.30
CA ARG A 472 21.63 -25.86 -10.45
C ARG A 472 20.68 -27.03 -10.76
N ARG A 473 20.26 -27.78 -9.75
CA ARG A 473 19.31 -28.90 -9.91
C ARG A 473 17.94 -28.46 -10.39
N GLU A 474 17.38 -27.40 -9.79
CA GLU A 474 16.08 -26.84 -10.18
C GLU A 474 16.12 -26.37 -11.65
N ILE A 475 17.15 -25.61 -12.05
CA ILE A 475 17.34 -25.22 -13.46
C ILE A 475 17.49 -26.46 -14.34
N GLY A 476 18.27 -27.46 -13.92
CA GLY A 476 18.42 -28.73 -14.64
C GLY A 476 17.09 -29.46 -14.88
N ALA A 477 16.23 -29.53 -13.85
CA ALA A 477 14.91 -30.13 -13.93
C ALA A 477 14.00 -29.40 -14.94
N PHE A 478 14.00 -28.07 -14.90
CA PHE A 478 13.27 -27.26 -15.87
C PHE A 478 13.77 -27.49 -17.30
N LEU A 479 15.08 -27.45 -17.54
CA LEU A 479 15.68 -27.68 -18.87
C LEU A 479 15.37 -29.07 -19.41
N ALA A 480 15.39 -30.10 -18.56
CA ALA A 480 14.98 -31.45 -18.94
C ALA A 480 13.50 -31.51 -19.36
N SER A 481 12.64 -30.74 -18.67
CA SER A 481 11.20 -30.68 -18.96
C SER A 481 10.88 -30.12 -20.35
N LEU A 482 11.76 -29.28 -20.93
CA LEU A 482 11.53 -28.65 -22.24
C LEU A 482 11.41 -29.66 -23.38
N SER A 483 12.13 -30.79 -23.32
CA SER A 483 12.09 -31.85 -24.34
C SER A 483 10.74 -32.61 -24.38
N GLY A 484 10.05 -32.64 -23.25
CA GLY A 484 8.75 -33.29 -23.07
C GLY A 484 7.56 -32.34 -23.23
N ARG A 485 7.80 -31.04 -23.46
CA ARG A 485 6.75 -30.03 -23.60
C ARG A 485 5.87 -30.30 -24.82
N ARG A 486 4.56 -30.18 -24.64
CA ARG A 486 3.50 -30.41 -25.63
C ARG A 486 2.38 -29.36 -25.57
N CYS A 487 2.33 -28.55 -24.51
CA CYS A 487 1.36 -27.47 -24.34
C CYS A 487 2.02 -26.26 -23.64
N GLU A 488 1.72 -25.06 -24.14
CA GLU A 488 2.22 -23.79 -23.56
C GLU A 488 1.25 -23.15 -22.58
N GLU A 489 -0.05 -23.36 -22.78
CA GLU A 489 -1.08 -22.66 -22.01
C GLU A 489 -1.45 -23.46 -20.76
N ILE A 490 -0.69 -23.21 -19.69
CA ILE A 490 -0.82 -23.88 -18.39
C ILE A 490 -1.07 -22.83 -17.30
N PRO A 491 -2.32 -22.39 -17.10
CA PRO A 491 -2.63 -21.24 -16.26
C PRO A 491 -2.20 -21.43 -14.79
N LEU A 492 -2.22 -22.66 -14.27
CA LEU A 492 -1.81 -22.93 -12.88
C LEU A 492 -0.30 -22.79 -12.67
N ASP A 493 0.52 -23.23 -13.64
CA ASP A 493 1.98 -23.06 -13.60
C ASP A 493 2.32 -21.57 -13.72
N ARG A 494 1.70 -20.86 -14.67
CA ARG A 494 1.86 -19.42 -14.88
C ARG A 494 1.52 -18.61 -13.63
N LEU A 495 0.40 -18.93 -12.98
CA LEU A 495 0.01 -18.32 -11.71
C LEU A 495 1.08 -18.55 -10.64
N SER A 496 1.52 -19.80 -10.47
CA SER A 496 2.49 -20.19 -9.44
C SER A 496 3.81 -19.45 -9.62
N VAL A 497 4.35 -19.42 -10.85
CA VAL A 497 5.57 -18.68 -11.18
C VAL A 497 5.35 -17.18 -10.98
N GLY A 498 4.21 -16.62 -11.40
CA GLY A 498 3.89 -15.20 -11.22
C GLY A 498 3.83 -14.76 -9.76
N LEU A 499 3.17 -15.55 -8.89
CA LEU A 499 3.10 -15.28 -7.44
C LEU A 499 4.48 -15.30 -6.78
N LEU A 500 5.34 -16.25 -7.16
CA LEU A 500 6.71 -16.36 -6.65
C LEU A 500 7.62 -15.26 -7.21
N ARG A 501 7.49 -14.95 -8.50
CA ARG A 501 8.25 -13.90 -9.19
C ARG A 501 8.08 -12.56 -8.52
N MET A 502 6.85 -12.21 -8.15
CA MET A 502 6.53 -10.93 -7.52
C MET A 502 6.51 -10.97 -6.00
N ASN A 503 6.86 -12.11 -5.41
CA ASN A 503 6.91 -12.33 -3.96
C ASN A 503 5.57 -12.06 -3.26
N CYS A 504 4.45 -12.37 -3.92
CA CYS A 504 3.09 -12.17 -3.37
C CYS A 504 2.90 -12.95 -2.06
N LEU A 505 3.56 -14.11 -1.93
CA LEU A 505 3.45 -14.99 -0.77
C LEU A 505 4.06 -14.42 0.52
N ALA A 506 4.86 -13.36 0.44
CA ALA A 506 5.38 -12.68 1.64
C ALA A 506 4.28 -11.98 2.45
N CYS A 507 3.20 -11.59 1.76
CA CYS A 507 2.05 -10.89 2.33
C CYS A 507 0.80 -11.76 2.33
N HIS A 508 0.55 -12.45 1.22
CA HIS A 508 -0.67 -13.20 0.99
C HIS A 508 -0.44 -14.68 1.21
N ALA A 509 -1.45 -15.37 1.75
CA ALA A 509 -1.53 -16.81 1.60
C ALA A 509 -2.10 -17.14 0.22
N TYR A 510 -1.69 -18.28 -0.34
CA TYR A 510 -2.32 -18.91 -1.50
C TYR A 510 -2.19 -20.43 -1.37
N ALA A 511 -3.31 -21.13 -1.42
CA ALA A 511 -3.39 -22.58 -1.31
C ALA A 511 -2.59 -23.14 -0.11
N GLY A 512 -2.71 -22.49 1.05
CA GLY A 512 -2.04 -22.91 2.28
C GLY A 512 -0.53 -22.57 2.34
N ALA A 513 0.04 -21.95 1.32
CA ALA A 513 1.41 -21.46 1.32
C ALA A 513 1.48 -19.94 1.51
N GLY A 514 2.52 -19.43 2.16
CA GLY A 514 2.76 -18.00 2.34
C GLY A 514 2.03 -17.37 3.53
N GLY A 515 1.80 -16.06 3.44
CA GLY A 515 1.30 -15.21 4.51
C GLY A 515 2.43 -14.61 5.37
N PRO A 516 2.13 -13.55 6.14
CA PRO A 516 3.15 -12.87 6.93
C PRO A 516 3.58 -13.75 8.11
N ASP A 517 4.89 -13.94 8.27
CA ASP A 517 5.44 -14.61 9.45
C ASP A 517 5.19 -13.81 10.74
N LEU A 518 5.39 -14.47 11.89
CA LEU A 518 5.14 -13.88 13.21
C LEU A 518 5.90 -12.57 13.46
N GLU A 519 7.12 -12.42 12.92
CA GLU A 519 7.91 -11.20 13.11
C GLU A 519 7.34 -10.03 12.30
N ARG A 520 6.82 -10.31 11.09
CA ARG A 520 6.21 -9.33 10.19
C ARG A 520 4.79 -8.94 10.56
N GLN A 521 4.02 -9.84 11.17
CA GLN A 521 2.62 -9.61 11.54
C GLN A 521 2.39 -8.34 12.37
N ARG A 522 3.38 -7.92 13.19
CA ARG A 522 3.29 -6.69 14.00
C ARG A 522 3.27 -5.39 13.18
N TYR A 523 3.73 -5.42 11.93
CA TYR A 523 3.78 -4.24 11.05
C TYR A 523 2.52 -4.06 10.22
N PHE A 524 1.60 -5.03 10.24
CA PHE A 524 0.26 -4.88 9.67
C PHE A 524 -0.62 -4.13 10.66
N THR A 525 -0.53 -2.80 10.62
CA THR A 525 -1.27 -1.89 11.50
C THR A 525 -2.32 -1.10 10.74
N ALA A 526 -3.36 -0.67 11.47
CA ALA A 526 -4.32 0.30 10.99
C ALA A 526 -3.70 1.71 11.02
N SER A 527 -4.18 2.60 10.15
CA SER A 527 -3.79 4.03 10.14
C SER A 527 -4.33 4.78 11.36
N ARG A 528 -5.32 4.21 12.05
CA ARG A 528 -5.87 4.68 13.33
C ARG A 528 -6.00 3.51 14.29
N GLU A 529 -5.77 3.77 15.57
CA GLU A 529 -5.91 2.76 16.63
C GLU A 529 -7.32 2.17 16.60
N SER A 530 -7.41 0.89 16.27
CA SER A 530 -8.66 0.16 16.09
C SER A 530 -8.42 -1.33 16.28
N ASP A 531 -9.34 -2.03 16.95
CA ASP A 531 -9.29 -3.49 17.08
C ASP A 531 -9.90 -4.17 15.85
N LEU A 532 -9.09 -4.33 14.82
CA LEU A 532 -9.47 -5.02 13.59
C LEU A 532 -9.33 -6.55 13.68
N GLY A 533 -8.66 -7.06 14.72
CA GLY A 533 -8.15 -8.44 14.75
C GLY A 533 -7.18 -8.77 13.61
N ASN A 534 -6.70 -10.02 13.57
CA ASN A 534 -5.80 -10.49 12.50
C ASN A 534 -6.48 -10.45 11.13
N GLU A 535 -7.75 -10.84 11.05
CA GLU A 535 -8.50 -10.83 9.79
C GLU A 535 -8.65 -9.42 9.21
N GLY A 536 -8.88 -8.43 10.07
CA GLY A 536 -9.06 -7.05 9.67
C GLY A 536 -7.76 -6.30 9.39
N ARG A 537 -6.58 -6.84 9.75
CA ARG A 537 -5.28 -6.20 9.47
C ARG A 537 -4.40 -6.93 8.45
N PHE A 538 -4.54 -8.25 8.27
CA PHE A 538 -3.73 -9.00 7.33
C PHE A 538 -4.28 -8.95 5.89
N PRO A 539 -3.41 -9.09 4.87
CA PRO A 539 -3.82 -9.22 3.48
C PRO A 539 -4.74 -10.44 3.29
N PRO A 540 -5.66 -10.39 2.32
CA PRO A 540 -6.56 -11.51 2.05
C PRO A 540 -5.80 -12.73 1.54
N ASP A 541 -6.32 -13.92 1.85
CA ASP A 541 -5.94 -15.15 1.15
C ASP A 541 -6.34 -15.04 -0.33
N LEU A 542 -5.42 -15.41 -1.22
CA LEU A 542 -5.62 -15.39 -2.67
C LEU A 542 -6.27 -16.66 -3.20
N THR A 543 -6.43 -17.69 -2.36
CA THR A 543 -7.16 -18.91 -2.70
C THR A 543 -8.59 -18.54 -3.11
N ASP A 544 -9.02 -18.99 -4.30
CA ASP A 544 -10.31 -18.68 -4.90
C ASP A 544 -10.63 -17.17 -5.08
N VAL A 545 -9.63 -16.29 -5.05
CA VAL A 545 -9.86 -14.84 -5.14
C VAL A 545 -10.54 -14.42 -6.45
N GLY A 546 -10.31 -15.17 -7.53
CA GLY A 546 -10.95 -14.97 -8.82
C GLY A 546 -12.45 -15.30 -8.84
N ALA A 547 -12.91 -16.13 -7.90
CA ALA A 547 -14.32 -16.40 -7.66
C ALA A 547 -14.96 -15.42 -6.65
N ARG A 548 -14.15 -14.54 -6.05
CA ARG A 548 -14.59 -13.47 -5.15
C ARG A 548 -14.67 -12.13 -5.86
N LEU A 549 -13.59 -11.75 -6.56
CA LEU A 549 -13.45 -10.46 -7.21
C LEU A 549 -13.77 -10.55 -8.69
N THR A 550 -14.24 -9.44 -9.25
CA THR A 550 -14.39 -9.31 -10.70
C THR A 550 -13.01 -9.25 -11.37
N PRO A 551 -12.86 -9.70 -12.63
CA PRO A 551 -11.61 -9.60 -13.37
C PRO A 551 -11.12 -8.16 -13.51
N SER A 552 -12.04 -7.22 -13.75
CA SER A 552 -11.75 -5.79 -13.86
C SER A 552 -11.16 -5.24 -12.55
N TRP A 553 -11.73 -5.62 -11.39
CA TRP A 553 -11.24 -5.17 -10.10
C TRP A 553 -9.90 -5.82 -9.70
N LEU A 554 -9.69 -7.09 -10.05
CA LEU A 554 -8.37 -7.73 -9.88
C LEU A 554 -7.29 -6.97 -10.67
N ARG A 555 -7.61 -6.58 -11.91
CA ARG A 555 -6.73 -5.74 -12.74
C ARG A 555 -6.51 -4.38 -12.07
N GLU A 556 -7.55 -3.75 -11.56
CA GLU A 556 -7.43 -2.44 -10.90
C GLU A 556 -6.53 -2.48 -9.65
N ILE A 557 -6.61 -3.54 -8.84
CA ILE A 557 -5.74 -3.71 -7.67
C ILE A 557 -4.26 -3.94 -8.08
N LEU A 558 -4.01 -4.80 -9.07
CA LEU A 558 -2.65 -5.25 -9.40
C LEU A 558 -1.91 -4.27 -10.33
N VAL A 559 -2.63 -3.69 -11.28
CA VAL A 559 -2.07 -2.89 -12.37
C VAL A 559 -2.16 -1.40 -12.08
N THR A 560 -3.27 -0.93 -11.47
CA THR A 560 -3.52 0.49 -11.20
C THR A 560 -3.49 0.81 -9.70
N GLU A 561 -4.49 1.52 -9.17
CA GLU A 561 -4.47 2.10 -7.82
C GLU A 561 -5.64 1.62 -6.94
N GLY A 562 -6.29 0.53 -7.34
CA GLY A 562 -7.49 0.02 -6.67
C GLY A 562 -7.27 -0.28 -5.18
N ARG A 563 -8.07 0.35 -4.31
CA ARG A 563 -7.99 0.17 -2.85
C ARG A 563 -9.36 0.06 -2.21
N SER A 564 -9.55 -1.00 -1.42
CA SER A 564 -10.78 -1.23 -0.65
C SER A 564 -10.62 -1.07 0.87
N ARG A 565 -9.38 -0.87 1.36
CA ARG A 565 -9.05 -0.80 2.79
C ARG A 565 -8.23 0.46 3.13
N PRO A 566 -8.80 1.66 2.98
CA PRO A 566 -8.09 2.92 3.23
C PRO A 566 -7.69 3.12 4.71
N HIS A 567 -8.27 2.33 5.62
CA HIS A 567 -7.97 2.35 7.05
C HIS A 567 -6.68 1.59 7.43
N LEU A 568 -6.02 0.89 6.51
CA LEU A 568 -4.74 0.22 6.79
C LEU A 568 -3.56 1.14 6.49
N ALA A 569 -2.55 1.12 7.38
CA ALA A 569 -1.30 1.85 7.15
C ALA A 569 -0.45 1.15 6.09
N VAL A 570 -0.39 -0.19 6.16
CA VAL A 570 0.21 -1.04 5.13
C VAL A 570 -0.58 -0.90 3.83
N ARG A 571 0.13 -0.64 2.73
CA ARG A 571 -0.46 -0.44 1.41
C ARG A 571 -0.34 -1.72 0.59
N MET A 572 -1.42 -2.10 -0.10
CA MET A 572 -1.32 -3.06 -1.20
C MET A 572 -0.50 -2.40 -2.32
N PRO A 573 0.60 -3.00 -2.79
CA PRO A 573 1.46 -2.34 -3.77
C PRO A 573 0.91 -2.35 -5.20
N ARG A 574 1.32 -1.38 -6.02
CA ARG A 574 1.08 -1.34 -7.47
C ARG A 574 2.24 -1.93 -8.25
N PHE A 575 1.97 -2.88 -9.12
CA PHE A 575 2.99 -3.54 -9.94
C PHE A 575 2.95 -3.14 -11.43
N GLY A 576 1.88 -2.50 -11.89
CA GLY A 576 1.77 -2.03 -13.28
C GLY A 576 1.44 -3.13 -14.28
N GLY A 577 1.63 -2.83 -15.58
CA GLY A 577 1.19 -3.69 -16.69
C GLY A 577 1.80 -5.09 -16.71
N ALA A 578 2.92 -5.31 -16.04
CA ALA A 578 3.53 -6.64 -15.92
C ALA A 578 2.59 -7.68 -15.28
N MET A 579 1.59 -7.25 -14.50
CA MET A 579 0.64 -8.12 -13.78
C MET A 579 -0.66 -8.41 -14.53
N GLU A 580 -0.84 -7.92 -15.76
CA GLU A 580 -2.08 -8.11 -16.52
C GLU A 580 -2.46 -9.60 -16.66
N ALA A 581 -1.47 -10.44 -16.96
CA ALA A 581 -1.65 -11.89 -17.06
C ALA A 581 -2.02 -12.54 -15.70
N LEU A 582 -1.44 -12.07 -14.60
CA LEU A 582 -1.65 -12.63 -13.27
C LEU A 582 -3.10 -12.48 -12.80
N ALA A 583 -3.74 -11.34 -13.10
CA ALA A 583 -5.15 -11.11 -12.80
C ALA A 583 -6.04 -12.17 -13.46
N ARG A 584 -5.79 -12.50 -14.73
CA ARG A 584 -6.49 -13.54 -15.47
C ARG A 584 -6.21 -14.94 -14.91
N ASP A 585 -4.95 -15.22 -14.60
CA ASP A 585 -4.53 -16.52 -14.08
C ASP A 585 -5.16 -16.80 -12.69
N LEU A 586 -5.37 -15.76 -11.85
CA LEU A 586 -6.13 -15.88 -10.59
C LEU A 586 -7.61 -16.24 -10.81
N VAL A 587 -8.27 -15.66 -11.83
CA VAL A 587 -9.65 -16.01 -12.23
C VAL A 587 -9.72 -17.48 -12.64
N ARG A 588 -8.79 -17.89 -13.52
CA ARG A 588 -8.73 -19.26 -14.04
C ARG A 588 -8.45 -20.28 -12.95
N ALA A 589 -7.50 -20.02 -12.04
CA ALA A 589 -7.20 -20.93 -10.93
C ALA A 589 -8.32 -21.04 -9.88
N SER A 590 -9.27 -20.11 -9.90
CA SER A 590 -10.48 -20.17 -9.04
C SER A 590 -11.63 -20.90 -9.72
N GLY A 591 -11.44 -21.37 -10.97
CA GLY A 591 -12.51 -21.94 -11.81
C GLY A 591 -13.67 -20.98 -12.06
N ALA A 592 -13.45 -19.67 -11.96
CA ALA A 592 -14.49 -18.66 -12.19
C ALA A 592 -14.63 -18.34 -13.69
N GLY A 593 -15.78 -17.80 -14.10
CA GLY A 593 -15.97 -17.32 -15.47
C GLY A 593 -15.18 -16.05 -15.76
N GLU A 594 -14.79 -15.82 -17.02
CA GLU A 594 -14.09 -14.58 -17.42
C GLU A 594 -15.01 -13.35 -17.36
N GLU A 595 -16.33 -13.51 -17.43
CA GLU A 595 -17.29 -12.43 -17.15
C GLU A 595 -17.72 -12.45 -15.67
N PRO A 596 -18.02 -11.28 -15.07
CA PRO A 596 -18.71 -11.19 -13.78
C PRO A 596 -20.05 -11.95 -13.79
N ASP A 597 -20.54 -12.37 -12.62
CA ASP A 597 -21.95 -12.74 -12.47
C ASP A 597 -22.74 -11.46 -12.19
N ASP A 598 -23.60 -11.04 -13.12
CA ASP A 598 -24.20 -9.70 -13.13
C ASP A 598 -25.13 -9.41 -11.93
N GLY A 599 -25.39 -10.39 -11.07
CA GLY A 599 -26.37 -10.28 -9.99
C GLY A 599 -27.72 -9.79 -10.51
N PRO A 600 -28.62 -9.35 -9.62
CA PRO A 600 -29.78 -8.59 -10.06
C PRO A 600 -29.37 -7.16 -10.41
N GLU A 601 -29.86 -6.68 -11.56
CA GLU A 601 -29.74 -5.28 -11.97
C GLU A 601 -30.28 -4.33 -10.88
N PRO A 602 -29.64 -3.16 -10.65
CA PRO A 602 -30.06 -2.19 -9.63
C PRO A 602 -31.44 -1.56 -9.89
N ALA A 603 -32.52 -2.29 -9.64
CA ALA A 603 -33.87 -1.76 -9.72
C ALA A 603 -34.14 -0.73 -8.61
N ARG A 604 -34.80 0.38 -8.94
CA ARG A 604 -35.04 1.51 -8.01
C ARG A 604 -35.66 1.08 -6.67
N ASP A 605 -36.66 0.21 -6.71
CA ASP A 605 -37.38 -0.24 -5.51
C ASP A 605 -36.48 -1.12 -4.64
N ALA A 606 -35.73 -2.05 -5.26
CA ALA A 606 -34.75 -2.89 -4.57
C ALA A 606 -33.65 -2.04 -3.93
N SER A 607 -33.12 -1.05 -4.66
CA SER A 607 -32.09 -0.14 -4.14
C SER A 607 -32.61 0.74 -2.99
N THR A 608 -33.89 1.10 -3.00
CA THR A 608 -34.50 1.86 -1.88
C THR A 608 -34.60 1.00 -0.62
N ILE A 609 -34.98 -0.28 -0.76
CA ILE A 609 -34.98 -1.24 0.35
C ILE A 609 -33.55 -1.46 0.86
N GLY A 610 -32.59 -1.69 -0.05
CA GLY A 610 -31.18 -1.88 0.28
C GLY A 610 -30.58 -0.70 1.03
N ARG A 611 -30.90 0.53 0.60
CA ARG A 611 -30.48 1.76 1.28
C ARG A 611 -30.91 1.80 2.74
N HIS A 612 -32.17 1.45 3.01
CA HIS A 612 -32.69 1.40 4.38
C HIS A 612 -32.04 0.30 5.20
N LEU A 613 -31.87 -0.90 4.62
CA LEU A 613 -31.22 -2.04 5.27
C LEU A 613 -29.75 -1.77 5.64
N VAL A 614 -29.02 -1.03 4.80
CA VAL A 614 -27.62 -0.65 5.05
C VAL A 614 -27.48 0.40 6.15
N GLY A 615 -28.46 1.30 6.27
CA GLY A 615 -28.45 2.38 7.26
C GLY A 615 -28.76 1.93 8.68
N VAL A 616 -28.76 2.92 9.60
CA VAL A 616 -29.05 2.72 11.04
C VAL A 616 -30.47 2.23 11.31
N GLY A 617 -31.38 2.35 10.34
CA GLY A 617 -32.76 1.85 10.41
C GLY A 617 -32.89 0.34 10.15
N GLY A 618 -31.85 -0.30 9.63
CA GLY A 618 -31.82 -1.72 9.28
C GLY A 618 -30.76 -2.51 10.05
N HIS A 619 -29.76 -3.02 9.32
CA HIS A 619 -28.65 -3.80 9.86
C HIS A 619 -27.47 -2.94 10.34
N ASP A 620 -27.56 -1.61 10.21
CA ASP A 620 -26.55 -0.64 10.64
C ASP A 620 -25.13 -0.98 10.15
N CYS A 621 -25.03 -1.34 8.87
CA CYS A 621 -23.76 -1.69 8.22
C CYS A 621 -22.75 -0.53 8.31
N VAL A 622 -23.26 0.70 8.29
CA VAL A 622 -22.51 1.96 8.32
C VAL A 622 -21.83 2.26 9.67
N SER A 623 -22.19 1.54 10.72
CA SER A 623 -21.44 1.56 11.99
C SER A 623 -20.03 1.01 11.83
N CYS A 624 -19.84 0.01 10.96
CA CYS A 624 -18.55 -0.64 10.73
C CYS A 624 -17.98 -0.32 9.35
N HIS A 625 -18.81 -0.02 8.35
CA HIS A 625 -18.36 0.20 6.99
C HIS A 625 -18.44 1.65 6.58
N GLY A 626 -17.42 2.12 5.86
CA GLY A 626 -17.52 3.38 5.12
C GLY A 626 -18.44 3.23 3.90
N ILE A 627 -18.90 4.35 3.36
CA ILE A 627 -19.69 4.35 2.13
C ILE A 627 -19.43 5.61 1.32
N ASP A 628 -19.06 5.44 0.05
CA ASP A 628 -18.81 6.54 -0.88
C ASP A 628 -17.76 7.53 -0.32
N GLY A 629 -16.64 6.99 0.15
CA GLY A 629 -15.52 7.73 0.73
C GLY A 629 -15.76 8.24 2.16
N ARG A 630 -16.97 8.11 2.70
CA ARG A 630 -17.30 8.57 4.07
C ARG A 630 -16.92 7.49 5.08
N PRO A 631 -16.21 7.86 6.17
CA PRO A 631 -15.78 6.89 7.17
C PRO A 631 -16.97 6.34 7.97
N SER A 632 -16.83 5.12 8.48
CA SER A 632 -17.75 4.52 9.45
C SER A 632 -17.75 5.28 10.78
N SER A 633 -18.83 5.15 11.55
CA SER A 633 -18.93 5.76 12.89
C SER A 633 -18.21 4.96 13.99
N GLY A 634 -17.92 3.68 13.76
CA GLY A 634 -17.24 2.76 14.67
C GLY A 634 -15.98 2.13 14.07
N THR A 635 -15.79 0.82 14.27
CA THR A 635 -14.61 0.08 13.81
C THR A 635 -14.49 0.16 12.30
N PRO A 636 -13.36 0.64 11.74
CA PRO A 636 -13.28 0.89 10.31
C PRO A 636 -13.20 -0.39 9.48
N GLY A 637 -14.16 -0.55 8.58
CA GLY A 637 -14.28 -1.62 7.61
C GLY A 637 -13.98 -1.15 6.19
N VAL A 638 -14.27 -2.01 5.21
CA VAL A 638 -14.17 -1.67 3.78
C VAL A 638 -15.25 -0.67 3.39
N ASP A 639 -14.97 0.17 2.40
CA ASP A 639 -16.01 0.98 1.77
C ASP A 639 -17.01 0.06 1.05
N LEU A 640 -18.31 0.32 1.20
CA LEU A 640 -19.39 -0.47 0.61
C LEU A 640 -19.90 0.08 -0.72
N ALA A 641 -19.53 1.28 -1.14
CA ALA A 641 -19.89 1.76 -2.47
C ALA A 641 -19.22 0.90 -3.56
N GLY A 642 -19.90 0.76 -4.70
CA GLY A 642 -19.42 0.00 -5.86
C GLY A 642 -19.14 -1.47 -5.54
N VAL A 643 -19.99 -2.14 -4.75
CA VAL A 643 -19.79 -3.59 -4.48
C VAL A 643 -19.90 -4.41 -5.75
N GLY A 644 -20.86 -4.13 -6.63
CA GLY A 644 -21.04 -4.85 -7.90
C GLY A 644 -19.88 -4.69 -8.89
N GLU A 645 -19.11 -3.61 -8.79
CA GLU A 645 -17.90 -3.42 -9.59
C GLU A 645 -16.75 -4.32 -9.10
N ARG A 646 -16.73 -4.65 -7.81
CA ARG A 646 -15.60 -5.28 -7.11
C ARG A 646 -15.80 -6.76 -6.85
N LEU A 647 -16.98 -7.15 -6.41
CA LEU A 647 -17.31 -8.49 -5.98
C LEU A 647 -18.15 -9.19 -7.03
N ARG A 648 -18.10 -10.53 -7.00
CA ARG A 648 -19.06 -11.40 -7.67
C ARG A 648 -20.31 -11.58 -6.81
N HIS A 649 -21.50 -11.53 -7.39
CA HIS A 649 -22.79 -11.63 -6.67
C HIS A 649 -22.89 -12.93 -5.87
N GLY A 650 -22.53 -14.07 -6.46
CA GLY A 650 -22.55 -15.35 -5.77
C GLY A 650 -21.61 -15.41 -4.57
N TYR A 651 -20.47 -14.69 -4.61
CA TYR A 651 -19.61 -14.52 -3.43
C TYR A 651 -20.28 -13.64 -2.37
N PHE A 652 -20.88 -12.52 -2.79
CA PHE A 652 -21.59 -11.61 -1.89
C PHE A 652 -22.72 -12.32 -1.14
N VAL A 653 -23.54 -13.13 -1.82
CA VAL A 653 -24.60 -13.93 -1.20
C VAL A 653 -24.03 -14.86 -0.12
N ARG A 654 -22.99 -15.65 -0.44
CA ARG A 654 -22.33 -16.54 0.55
C ARG A 654 -21.79 -15.77 1.76
N TRP A 655 -21.21 -14.60 1.52
CA TRP A 655 -20.68 -13.74 2.56
C TRP A 655 -21.78 -13.19 3.47
N MET A 656 -22.93 -12.76 2.91
CA MET A 656 -24.05 -12.24 3.68
C MET A 656 -24.80 -13.32 4.47
N GLU A 657 -24.92 -14.54 3.92
CA GLU A 657 -25.56 -15.65 4.62
C GLU A 657 -24.71 -16.18 5.78
N CYS A 658 -23.42 -16.43 5.56
CA CYS A 658 -22.54 -16.97 6.60
C CYS A 658 -21.10 -16.45 6.48
N PRO A 659 -20.81 -15.24 6.99
CA PRO A 659 -19.47 -14.65 6.92
C PRO A 659 -18.39 -15.55 7.54
N THR A 660 -18.72 -16.27 8.62
CA THR A 660 -17.77 -17.11 9.37
C THR A 660 -17.42 -18.41 8.67
N ALA A 661 -18.33 -18.94 7.82
CA ALA A 661 -18.05 -20.08 6.94
C ALA A 661 -17.14 -19.67 5.78
N VAL A 662 -17.30 -18.46 5.24
CA VAL A 662 -16.43 -17.94 4.18
C VAL A 662 -15.06 -17.54 4.74
N ARG A 663 -15.02 -16.90 5.91
CA ARG A 663 -13.78 -16.47 6.55
C ARG A 663 -13.87 -16.62 8.06
N SER A 664 -13.15 -17.61 8.56
CA SER A 664 -13.03 -17.87 9.99
C SER A 664 -12.46 -16.65 10.73
N GLY A 665 -13.01 -16.31 11.89
CA GLY A 665 -12.53 -15.19 12.71
C GLY A 665 -12.94 -13.79 12.22
N THR A 666 -13.73 -13.69 11.14
CA THR A 666 -14.30 -12.39 10.72
C THR A 666 -15.12 -11.75 11.83
N LYS A 667 -15.03 -10.42 11.95
CA LYS A 667 -15.81 -9.62 12.90
C LYS A 667 -17.22 -9.29 12.38
N MET A 668 -17.51 -9.56 11.11
CA MET A 668 -18.82 -9.31 10.54
C MET A 668 -19.88 -10.22 11.17
N PRO A 669 -20.97 -9.65 11.72
CA PRO A 669 -22.08 -10.43 12.26
C PRO A 669 -22.78 -11.27 11.20
N THR A 670 -23.39 -12.37 11.62
CA THR A 670 -24.25 -13.20 10.75
C THR A 670 -25.67 -12.67 10.80
N PHE A 671 -26.10 -11.96 9.75
CA PHE A 671 -27.45 -11.37 9.67
C PHE A 671 -28.47 -12.31 9.01
N PHE A 672 -28.02 -13.16 8.07
CA PHE A 672 -28.88 -14.00 7.24
C PHE A 672 -28.52 -15.50 7.35
N GLY A 673 -28.18 -15.95 8.56
CA GLY A 673 -27.78 -17.34 8.84
C GLY A 673 -28.93 -18.35 8.77
N ARG A 674 -28.75 -19.50 9.45
CA ARG A 674 -29.70 -20.64 9.40
C ARG A 674 -31.15 -20.24 9.75
N ASP A 675 -31.34 -19.36 10.74
CA ASP A 675 -32.66 -18.97 11.25
C ASP A 675 -33.21 -17.71 10.55
N ALA A 676 -32.66 -17.34 9.39
CA ALA A 676 -33.08 -16.16 8.66
C ALA A 676 -34.51 -16.30 8.10
N PRO A 677 -35.27 -15.19 8.00
CA PRO A 677 -36.60 -15.20 7.44
C PRO A 677 -36.61 -15.64 5.97
N GLU A 678 -37.76 -16.09 5.48
CA GLU A 678 -37.94 -16.56 4.09
C GLU A 678 -37.51 -15.50 3.05
N ASP A 679 -37.67 -14.22 3.38
CA ASP A 679 -37.32 -13.09 2.51
C ASP A 679 -35.82 -12.70 2.54
N ALA A 680 -34.96 -13.46 3.23
CA ALA A 680 -33.53 -13.17 3.35
C ALA A 680 -32.83 -13.02 1.99
N ALA A 681 -33.15 -13.86 1.02
CA ALA A 681 -32.56 -13.78 -0.33
C ALA A 681 -32.90 -12.44 -1.01
N ALA A 682 -34.17 -12.05 -0.97
CA ALA A 682 -34.63 -10.78 -1.54
C ALA A 682 -33.99 -9.56 -0.82
N LYS A 683 -33.76 -9.65 0.50
CA LYS A 683 -33.06 -8.61 1.27
C LYS A 683 -31.58 -8.51 0.88
N ILE A 684 -30.90 -9.64 0.71
CA ILE A 684 -29.51 -9.68 0.23
C ILE A 684 -29.41 -9.04 -1.16
N ASP A 685 -30.33 -9.39 -2.06
CA ASP A 685 -30.39 -8.82 -3.41
C ASP A 685 -30.69 -7.32 -3.41
N ALA A 686 -31.56 -6.85 -2.50
CA ALA A 686 -31.82 -5.43 -2.32
C ALA A 686 -30.56 -4.67 -1.84
N ILE A 687 -29.82 -5.23 -0.88
CA ILE A 687 -28.54 -4.66 -0.42
C ILE A 687 -27.54 -4.62 -1.58
N TRP A 688 -27.42 -5.70 -2.34
CA TRP A 688 -26.57 -5.76 -3.54
C TRP A 688 -26.93 -4.67 -4.55
N ALA A 689 -28.20 -4.56 -4.92
CA ALA A 689 -28.71 -3.57 -5.87
C ALA A 689 -28.34 -2.14 -5.45
N TYR A 690 -28.53 -1.83 -4.17
CA TYR A 690 -28.17 -0.51 -3.63
C TYR A 690 -26.66 -0.25 -3.67
N LEU A 691 -25.84 -1.18 -3.17
CA LEU A 691 -24.38 -1.01 -3.10
C LEU A 691 -23.72 -1.06 -4.48
N SER A 692 -24.41 -1.60 -5.48
CA SER A 692 -23.97 -1.65 -6.88
C SER A 692 -24.30 -0.38 -7.66
N LEU A 693 -24.98 0.61 -7.06
CA LEU A 693 -25.16 1.94 -7.67
C LEU A 693 -23.85 2.72 -7.87
N GLY A 694 -22.76 2.28 -7.22
CA GLY A 694 -21.43 2.87 -7.40
C GLY A 694 -21.22 4.20 -6.68
N GLU A 695 -20.26 4.98 -7.17
CA GLU A 695 -19.95 6.32 -6.67
C GLU A 695 -21.17 7.25 -6.78
N GLY A 696 -21.41 8.06 -5.74
CA GLY A 696 -22.54 8.99 -5.72
C GLY A 696 -23.91 8.34 -5.44
N LEU A 697 -23.93 7.08 -4.96
CA LEU A 697 -25.16 6.45 -4.48
C LEU A 697 -25.88 7.32 -3.42
N PRO A 698 -27.23 7.29 -3.33
CA PRO A 698 -27.96 8.02 -2.31
C PRO A 698 -27.61 7.53 -0.90
N LEU A 699 -27.10 8.39 -0.03
CA LEU A 699 -26.57 7.98 1.28
C LEU A 699 -27.62 7.31 2.17
N PRO A 700 -27.27 6.23 2.88
CA PRO A 700 -28.20 5.48 3.72
C PRO A 700 -28.52 6.27 5.00
N ASP A 701 -29.61 5.91 5.68
CA ASP A 701 -30.00 6.55 6.93
C ASP A 701 -28.85 6.46 7.95
N GLY A 702 -28.53 7.59 8.61
CA GLY A 702 -27.43 7.67 9.57
C GLY A 702 -26.04 7.95 8.96
N VAL A 703 -25.93 8.00 7.62
CA VAL A 703 -24.75 8.51 6.91
C VAL A 703 -25.13 9.76 6.14
N GLY A 704 -24.33 10.82 6.26
CA GLY A 704 -24.60 12.06 5.52
C GLY A 704 -25.70 12.95 6.10
N GLY A 705 -26.14 12.70 7.33
CA GLY A 705 -26.58 13.78 8.21
C GLY A 705 -25.38 14.17 9.05
N GLU A 706 -24.67 15.22 8.68
CA GLU A 706 -23.66 15.80 9.57
C GLU A 706 -24.31 15.96 10.96
N ARG A 707 -23.77 15.32 11.99
CA ARG A 707 -23.88 15.88 13.34
C ARG A 707 -22.99 17.12 13.35
N THR A 708 -23.38 18.12 12.57
CA THR A 708 -22.82 19.44 12.71
C THR A 708 -23.22 19.91 14.10
N LEU A 709 -22.23 20.13 14.95
CA LEU A 709 -22.40 20.92 16.16
C LEU A 709 -22.50 22.39 15.77
N VAL A 710 -23.54 22.72 15.00
CA VAL A 710 -23.83 24.10 14.63
C VAL A 710 -24.24 24.85 15.88
N LEU A 711 -23.33 25.67 16.38
CA LEU A 711 -23.64 26.65 17.39
C LEU A 711 -24.44 27.76 16.74
N SER A 712 -25.62 28.05 17.29
CA SER A 712 -26.42 29.22 16.96
C SER A 712 -26.53 30.10 18.19
N VAL A 713 -26.36 31.40 18.03
CA VAL A 713 -26.44 32.36 19.14
C VAL A 713 -27.89 32.81 19.25
N ARG A 714 -28.56 32.51 20.38
CA ARG A 714 -30.00 32.80 20.54
C ARG A 714 -30.32 33.94 21.51
N GLY A 715 -29.50 34.18 22.53
CA GLY A 715 -29.86 35.11 23.62
C GLY A 715 -28.72 35.88 24.26
N GLU A 716 -27.49 35.34 24.29
CA GLU A 716 -26.31 36.05 24.79
C GLU A 716 -25.10 35.77 23.89
N PRO A 717 -24.11 36.68 23.78
CA PRO A 717 -22.90 36.44 23.02
C PRO A 717 -22.14 35.18 23.47
N ILE A 718 -21.64 34.43 22.48
CA ILE A 718 -20.84 33.21 22.68
C ILE A 718 -19.41 33.49 22.22
N VAL A 719 -18.42 33.17 23.04
CA VAL A 719 -17.00 33.27 22.69
C VAL A 719 -16.36 31.89 22.72
N MET A 720 -15.78 31.47 21.60
CA MET A 720 -15.13 30.17 21.45
C MET A 720 -13.72 30.33 20.88
N ARG A 721 -12.73 29.77 21.57
CA ARG A 721 -11.36 29.65 21.04
C ARG A 721 -11.28 28.39 20.21
N THR A 722 -10.77 28.50 18.98
CA THR A 722 -10.73 27.37 18.06
C THR A 722 -9.62 27.54 17.02
N PHE A 723 -9.51 26.55 16.12
CA PHE A 723 -8.65 26.57 14.96
C PHE A 723 -9.49 27.07 13.79
N MET A 724 -9.15 28.19 13.17
CA MET A 724 -9.88 28.68 11.99
C MET A 724 -8.94 28.77 10.80
N ARG A 725 -9.44 28.45 9.61
CA ARG A 725 -8.71 28.63 8.36
C ARG A 725 -8.21 30.07 8.26
N GLY A 726 -6.97 30.27 7.80
CA GLY A 726 -6.38 31.61 7.59
C GLY A 726 -6.05 32.42 8.86
N ILE A 727 -6.38 31.92 10.06
CA ILE A 727 -5.95 32.48 11.37
C ILE A 727 -5.06 31.48 12.12
N GLY A 728 -5.42 30.20 12.09
CA GLY A 728 -4.73 29.13 12.83
C GLY A 728 -5.23 28.95 14.27
N PRO A 729 -4.41 28.38 15.17
CA PRO A 729 -4.84 27.87 16.49
C PRO A 729 -5.14 28.95 17.54
N ARG A 730 -4.94 30.22 17.21
CA ARG A 730 -5.13 31.36 18.13
C ARG A 730 -6.36 32.19 17.76
N ALA A 731 -7.29 31.62 16.99
CA ALA A 731 -8.53 32.26 16.63
C ALA A 731 -9.52 32.30 17.81
N ILE A 732 -10.22 33.42 17.94
CA ILE A 732 -11.29 33.63 18.90
C ILE A 732 -12.56 34.00 18.12
N ALA A 733 -13.43 33.02 17.92
CA ALA A 733 -14.72 33.21 17.28
C ALA A 733 -15.72 33.79 18.30
N CYS A 734 -16.39 34.87 17.93
CA CYS A 734 -17.36 35.57 18.76
C CYS A 734 -18.68 35.68 18.01
N GLY A 735 -19.72 35.08 18.59
CA GLY A 735 -21.05 35.04 18.03
C GLY A 735 -21.98 35.94 18.83
N PHE A 736 -22.83 36.71 18.15
CA PHE A 736 -23.73 37.67 18.75
C PHE A 736 -25.20 37.40 18.38
N PRO A 737 -26.17 37.67 19.27
CA PRO A 737 -27.60 37.45 19.00
C PRO A 737 -28.16 38.18 17.77
N GLU A 738 -27.52 39.25 17.34
CA GLU A 738 -27.87 40.06 16.18
C GLU A 738 -27.60 39.35 14.83
N GLY A 739 -27.05 38.12 14.87
CA GLY A 739 -26.75 37.31 13.68
C GLY A 739 -25.53 37.77 12.89
N ILE A 740 -24.72 38.65 13.49
CA ILE A 740 -23.44 39.14 12.99
C ILE A 740 -22.36 38.55 13.89
N HIS A 741 -21.30 37.98 13.32
CA HIS A 741 -20.30 37.17 14.02
C HIS A 741 -18.91 37.55 13.55
N LEU A 742 -17.89 37.34 14.38
CA LEU A 742 -16.52 37.69 14.03
C LEU A 742 -15.48 36.67 14.51
N ALA A 743 -14.30 36.73 13.90
CA ALA A 743 -13.11 36.01 14.36
C ALA A 743 -11.98 37.00 14.64
N PHE A 744 -11.44 36.95 15.86
CA PHE A 744 -10.27 37.73 16.26
C PHE A 744 -9.02 36.85 16.23
N ASP A 745 -7.96 37.33 15.58
CA ASP A 745 -6.66 36.67 15.52
C ASP A 745 -5.78 37.20 16.65
N ALA A 746 -5.64 36.41 17.72
CA ALA A 746 -4.84 36.78 18.88
C ALA A 746 -3.32 36.75 18.61
N SER A 747 -2.86 36.13 17.52
CA SER A 747 -1.44 36.12 17.14
C SER A 747 -1.02 37.42 16.46
N GLN A 748 -1.93 38.01 15.69
CA GLN A 748 -1.72 39.28 14.99
C GLN A 748 -2.42 40.46 15.68
N SER A 749 -3.17 40.23 16.76
CA SER A 749 -3.97 41.25 17.46
C SER A 749 -4.82 42.08 16.49
N ARG A 750 -5.66 41.38 15.71
CA ARG A 750 -6.50 41.97 14.65
C ARG A 750 -7.88 41.31 14.57
N LEU A 751 -8.85 42.04 14.05
CA LEU A 751 -10.10 41.50 13.54
C LEU A 751 -9.83 40.82 12.19
N ALA A 752 -10.04 39.51 12.10
CA ALA A 752 -9.70 38.74 10.90
C ALA A 752 -10.90 38.53 9.97
N TYR A 753 -12.04 38.08 10.51
CA TYR A 753 -13.27 37.78 9.75
C TYR A 753 -14.49 38.39 10.39
N VAL A 754 -15.48 38.70 9.55
CA VAL A 754 -16.86 38.99 9.96
C VAL A 754 -17.81 38.23 9.03
N TRP A 755 -18.89 37.66 9.58
CA TRP A 755 -19.90 36.96 8.82
C TRP A 755 -21.30 37.09 9.41
N GLU A 756 -22.31 36.88 8.57
CA GLU A 756 -23.72 36.86 8.96
C GLU A 756 -24.31 35.45 8.93
N GLY A 757 -25.37 35.22 9.71
CA GLY A 757 -26.19 34.02 9.63
C GLY A 757 -25.98 33.09 10.83
N THR A 758 -25.54 31.86 10.58
CA THR A 758 -25.36 30.89 11.67
C THR A 758 -23.94 30.99 12.23
N PHE A 759 -23.81 30.91 13.55
CA PHE A 759 -22.55 31.26 14.22
C PHE A 759 -21.38 30.37 13.82
N LEU A 760 -21.38 29.10 14.16
CA LEU A 760 -20.17 28.30 13.98
C LEU A 760 -20.45 26.81 13.93
N ASP A 761 -19.84 26.08 12.99
CA ASP A 761 -19.81 24.62 13.05
C ASP A 761 -18.66 24.15 13.96
N ALA A 762 -18.99 23.85 15.21
CA ALA A 762 -18.03 23.42 16.23
C ALA A 762 -17.64 21.94 16.13
N SER A 763 -18.02 21.23 15.06
CA SER A 763 -17.69 19.80 14.89
C SER A 763 -16.19 19.54 14.88
N GLY A 764 -15.41 20.42 14.24
CA GLY A 764 -13.95 20.34 14.22
C GLY A 764 -13.31 20.54 15.61
N ALA A 765 -13.92 21.36 16.45
CA ALA A 765 -13.44 21.59 17.82
C ALA A 765 -13.62 20.37 18.73
N TRP A 766 -14.66 19.54 18.51
CA TRP A 766 -14.91 18.33 19.32
C TRP A 766 -14.43 17.02 18.67
N ALA A 767 -14.05 17.05 17.39
CA ALA A 767 -13.34 15.94 16.75
C ALA A 767 -11.89 15.84 17.24
N ASN A 768 -11.38 14.62 17.44
CA ASN A 768 -9.96 14.33 17.69
C ASN A 768 -9.26 15.22 18.73
N ARG A 769 -9.82 15.35 19.95
CA ARG A 769 -9.26 16.17 21.04
C ARG A 769 -9.03 17.66 20.68
N GLY A 770 -9.76 18.17 19.69
CA GLY A 770 -9.92 19.61 19.41
C GLY A 770 -8.81 20.30 18.64
N GLY A 771 -8.36 19.70 17.53
CA GLY A 771 -7.35 20.27 16.64
C GLY A 771 -7.75 20.40 15.17
N GLN A 772 -9.03 20.21 14.82
CA GLN A 772 -9.50 20.38 13.44
C GLN A 772 -10.06 21.79 13.21
N GLU A 773 -9.94 22.29 11.99
CA GLU A 773 -10.48 23.60 11.61
C GLU A 773 -11.99 23.68 11.86
N THR A 774 -12.42 24.83 12.36
CA THR A 774 -13.80 25.20 12.65
C THR A 774 -14.05 26.50 11.91
N ASN A 775 -14.87 26.48 10.86
CA ASN A 775 -15.03 27.62 9.96
C ASN A 775 -16.46 28.19 10.04
N PRO A 776 -16.70 29.44 9.61
CA PRO A 776 -18.03 30.04 9.55
C PRO A 776 -19.01 29.17 8.76
N SER A 777 -20.20 28.89 9.32
CA SER A 777 -21.18 28.01 8.66
C SER A 777 -21.77 28.59 7.36
N SER A 778 -21.68 29.90 7.17
CA SER A 778 -22.25 30.66 6.05
C SER A 778 -21.21 31.32 5.14
N GLY A 779 -19.91 31.07 5.36
CA GLY A 779 -18.81 31.76 4.68
C GLY A 779 -18.52 33.17 5.24
N GLU A 780 -17.35 33.74 4.93
CA GLU A 780 -16.97 35.08 5.39
C GLU A 780 -17.67 36.19 4.59
N SER A 781 -18.32 37.13 5.27
CA SER A 781 -18.90 38.33 4.63
C SER A 781 -17.88 39.46 4.47
N TRP A 782 -16.85 39.49 5.32
CA TRP A 782 -15.72 40.41 5.22
C TRP A 782 -14.44 39.78 5.78
N THR A 783 -13.29 40.08 5.16
CA THR A 783 -11.97 39.60 5.60
C THR A 783 -10.97 40.76 5.65
N SER A 784 -10.16 40.82 6.71
CA SER A 784 -9.09 41.81 6.87
C SER A 784 -7.78 41.32 6.24
N PRO A 785 -6.99 42.19 5.59
CA PRO A 785 -5.61 41.89 5.19
C PRO A 785 -4.73 41.45 6.37
N GLY A 786 -3.64 40.75 6.08
CA GLY A 786 -2.67 40.30 7.10
C GLY A 786 -2.03 41.46 7.88
N GLY A 787 -1.61 41.17 9.11
CA GLY A 787 -0.90 42.09 10.00
C GLY A 787 -1.79 42.87 10.98
N PRO A 788 -1.19 43.61 11.92
CA PRO A 788 -1.89 44.22 13.05
C PRO A 788 -2.91 45.28 12.63
N ASP A 789 -3.93 45.48 13.47
CA ASP A 789 -4.88 46.60 13.32
C ASP A 789 -4.41 47.90 13.96
N VAL A 790 -3.38 47.85 14.81
CA VAL A 790 -2.82 49.02 15.49
C VAL A 790 -1.34 49.13 15.19
N VAL A 791 -0.84 50.35 14.94
CA VAL A 791 0.59 50.64 14.81
C VAL A 791 0.92 51.89 15.62
N VAL A 792 2.02 51.86 16.37
CA VAL A 792 2.45 52.99 17.21
C VAL A 792 3.61 53.71 16.53
N GLY A 793 3.45 54.99 16.21
CA GLY A 793 4.47 55.75 15.49
C GLY A 793 4.05 57.19 15.16
N SER A 794 5.03 58.06 14.93
CA SER A 794 4.80 59.47 14.56
C SER A 794 4.27 59.64 13.14
N GLU A 795 4.61 58.72 12.24
CA GLU A 795 4.21 58.71 10.83
C GLU A 795 3.26 57.54 10.54
N PRO A 796 2.35 57.67 9.55
CA PRO A 796 1.52 56.55 9.12
C PRO A 796 2.40 55.43 8.54
N PRO A 797 2.09 54.16 8.80
CA PRO A 797 2.85 53.06 8.21
C PRO A 797 2.62 52.98 6.70
N ASP A 798 3.71 52.99 5.92
CA ASP A 798 3.70 52.80 4.46
C ASP A 798 4.88 51.91 4.02
N PRO A 799 4.64 50.65 3.60
CA PRO A 799 3.36 49.94 3.61
C PRO A 799 2.92 49.57 5.03
N TRP A 800 1.63 49.25 5.21
CA TRP A 800 1.14 48.71 6.48
C TRP A 800 1.78 47.34 6.77
N PRO A 801 2.26 47.06 8.00
CA PRO A 801 2.87 45.77 8.33
C PRO A 801 1.97 44.58 8.01
N ASP A 802 2.54 43.56 7.38
CA ASP A 802 1.87 42.29 7.03
C ASP A 802 1.86 41.27 8.18
N ARG A 803 2.66 41.51 9.23
CA ARG A 803 2.73 40.72 10.46
C ARG A 803 3.05 41.56 11.69
N VAL A 804 2.61 41.09 12.85
CA VAL A 804 3.00 41.61 14.17
C VAL A 804 4.45 41.25 14.48
N ASP A 805 5.20 42.23 14.99
CA ASP A 805 6.46 41.98 15.70
C ASP A 805 6.13 41.53 17.16
N PRO A 806 6.46 40.28 17.54
CA PRO A 806 6.15 39.76 18.87
C PRO A 806 6.90 40.46 20.01
N ASP A 807 7.99 41.18 19.72
CA ASP A 807 8.69 41.99 20.73
C ASP A 807 7.97 43.31 20.99
N LEU A 808 7.17 43.79 20.03
CA LEU A 808 6.44 45.05 20.11
C LEU A 808 4.99 44.88 20.58
N VAL A 809 4.37 43.72 20.36
CA VAL A 809 2.94 43.51 20.66
C VAL A 809 2.73 42.31 21.58
N ARG A 810 1.93 42.52 22.62
CA ARG A 810 1.51 41.45 23.53
C ARG A 810 0.00 41.44 23.70
N PHE A 811 -0.65 40.42 23.14
CA PHE A 811 -2.05 40.14 23.44
C PHE A 811 -2.21 39.71 24.91
N ARG A 812 -3.11 40.37 25.64
CA ARG A 812 -3.36 40.16 27.08
C ARG A 812 -4.62 39.35 27.38
N GLY A 813 -5.34 38.92 26.34
CA GLY A 813 -6.59 38.18 26.46
C GLY A 813 -7.80 39.06 26.14
N TYR A 814 -8.96 38.65 26.63
CA TYR A 814 -10.18 39.45 26.56
C TYR A 814 -10.91 39.38 27.90
N ARG A 815 -11.71 40.41 28.19
CA ARG A 815 -12.73 40.38 29.25
C ARG A 815 -14.11 40.45 28.61
N LEU A 816 -15.12 40.02 29.34
CA LEU A 816 -16.51 40.17 28.92
C LEU A 816 -17.11 41.38 29.63
N ASP A 817 -17.89 42.19 28.93
CA ASP A 817 -18.68 43.25 29.56
C ASP A 817 -19.96 42.68 30.22
N HIS A 818 -20.82 43.57 30.72
CA HIS A 818 -22.07 43.19 31.38
C HIS A 818 -23.08 42.48 30.46
N GLU A 819 -22.97 42.65 29.15
CA GLU A 819 -23.77 41.96 28.12
C GLU A 819 -23.01 40.77 27.51
N ARG A 820 -21.88 40.40 28.11
CA ARG A 820 -20.98 39.33 27.68
C ARG A 820 -20.29 39.54 26.33
N ARG A 821 -20.23 40.77 25.84
CA ARG A 821 -19.46 41.12 24.63
C ARG A 821 -17.96 41.11 24.96
N PRO A 822 -17.11 40.57 24.07
CA PRO A 822 -15.67 40.55 24.31
C PRO A 822 -15.06 41.95 24.17
N VAL A 823 -14.17 42.30 25.10
CA VAL A 823 -13.25 43.43 25.01
C VAL A 823 -11.85 42.85 24.94
N PHE A 824 -11.22 42.92 23.77
CA PHE A 824 -9.89 42.41 23.50
C PHE A 824 -8.83 43.36 24.03
N LEU A 825 -7.83 42.83 24.74
CA LEU A 825 -6.82 43.60 25.44
C LEU A 825 -5.45 43.32 24.83
N SER A 826 -4.73 44.36 24.47
CA SER A 826 -3.36 44.25 23.94
C SER A 826 -2.46 45.36 24.48
N GLU A 827 -1.16 45.08 24.51
CA GLU A 827 -0.12 46.04 24.86
C GLU A 827 0.84 46.23 23.70
N TRP A 828 1.15 47.47 23.38
CA TRP A 828 1.97 47.88 22.24
C TRP A 828 3.13 48.71 22.75
N ARG A 829 4.36 48.27 22.47
CA ARG A 829 5.56 49.04 22.79
C ARG A 829 5.80 50.09 21.70
N GLY A 830 5.80 51.35 22.09
CA GLY A 830 6.17 52.47 21.25
C GLY A 830 7.44 53.18 21.74
N PRO A 831 7.95 54.14 20.95
CA PRO A 831 9.15 54.91 21.29
C PRO A 831 9.03 55.67 22.63
N ALA A 832 7.84 56.15 22.97
CA ALA A 832 7.57 56.91 24.19
C ALA A 832 7.22 56.03 25.42
N GLY A 833 6.97 54.74 25.22
CA GLY A 833 6.51 53.82 26.27
C GLY A 833 5.48 52.81 25.77
N THR A 834 4.89 52.05 26.71
CA THR A 834 3.88 51.03 26.40
C THR A 834 2.47 51.65 26.37
N ILE A 835 1.70 51.30 25.33
CA ILE A 835 0.30 51.68 25.16
C ILE A 835 -0.56 50.44 25.40
N ARG A 836 -1.59 50.58 26.23
CA ARG A 836 -2.64 49.59 26.41
C ARG A 836 -3.79 49.93 25.46
N VAL A 837 -4.27 48.93 24.74
CA VAL A 837 -5.40 49.04 23.83
C VAL A 837 -6.47 48.06 24.28
N ALA A 838 -7.66 48.59 24.50
CA ALA A 838 -8.87 47.81 24.65
C ALA A 838 -9.74 48.00 23.40
N GLU A 839 -10.02 46.93 22.68
CA GLU A 839 -10.90 46.92 21.50
C GLU A 839 -12.19 46.18 21.82
N GLN A 840 -13.32 46.84 21.63
CA GLN A 840 -14.65 46.26 21.79
C GLN A 840 -15.42 46.30 20.46
N PRO A 841 -15.61 45.16 19.80
CA PRO A 841 -16.50 45.06 18.65
C PRO A 841 -17.97 44.94 19.10
N ILE A 842 -18.84 45.69 18.43
CA ILE A 842 -20.27 45.78 18.66
C ILE A 842 -20.99 45.55 17.31
N PRO A 843 -21.79 44.47 17.18
CA PRO A 843 -22.61 44.28 15.99
C PRO A 843 -23.69 45.37 15.92
N ALA A 844 -23.93 45.88 14.71
CA ALA A 844 -24.93 46.90 14.43
C ALA A 844 -25.58 46.66 13.06
N ARG A 845 -26.71 47.33 12.80
CA ARG A 845 -27.29 47.44 11.46
C ARG A 845 -27.45 48.92 11.10
N ARG A 846 -26.93 49.32 9.94
CA ARG A 846 -27.01 50.68 9.40
C ARG A 846 -27.67 50.62 8.03
N ASP A 847 -28.76 51.35 7.84
CA ASP A 847 -29.50 51.40 6.57
C ASP A 847 -29.85 50.02 5.98
N GLY A 848 -30.16 49.07 6.86
CA GLY A 848 -30.49 47.69 6.50
C GLY A 848 -29.30 46.76 6.24
N ARG A 849 -28.06 47.27 6.22
CA ARG A 849 -26.82 46.48 6.07
C ARG A 849 -26.21 46.11 7.41
N ALA A 850 -25.52 44.98 7.45
CA ALA A 850 -24.76 44.60 8.64
C ALA A 850 -23.51 45.48 8.79
N ALA A 851 -23.23 45.82 10.03
CA ALA A 851 -22.10 46.64 10.41
C ALA A 851 -21.46 46.08 11.69
N LEU A 852 -20.17 46.32 11.84
CA LEU A 852 -19.44 46.08 13.07
C LEU A 852 -18.78 47.38 13.52
N VAL A 853 -19.30 47.95 14.60
CA VAL A 853 -18.73 49.12 15.26
C VAL A 853 -17.61 48.65 16.18
N ARG A 854 -16.42 49.26 16.09
CA ARG A 854 -15.24 48.93 16.88
C ARG A 854 -14.89 50.12 17.75
N HIS A 855 -15.03 49.97 19.06
CA HIS A 855 -14.61 50.97 20.04
C HIS A 855 -13.21 50.64 20.54
N PHE A 856 -12.31 51.60 20.44
CA PHE A 856 -10.96 51.53 20.96
C PHE A 856 -10.81 52.47 22.13
N SER A 857 -10.29 51.96 23.25
CA SER A 857 -9.84 52.77 24.37
C SER A 857 -8.33 52.56 24.54
N LEU A 858 -7.59 53.66 24.46
CA LEU A 858 -6.13 53.69 24.48
C LEU A 858 -5.65 54.39 25.75
N GLU A 859 -4.66 53.79 26.42
CA GLU A 859 -4.01 54.37 27.59
C GLU A 859 -2.49 54.21 27.49
N GLY A 860 -1.73 55.31 27.62
CA GLY A 860 -0.28 55.31 27.45
C GLY A 860 0.34 56.68 27.72
N PRO A 861 1.62 56.90 27.36
CA PRO A 861 2.30 58.17 27.56
C PRO A 861 1.59 59.32 26.80
N PRO A 862 1.35 60.49 27.42
CA PRO A 862 0.73 61.65 26.76
C PRO A 862 1.42 62.04 25.45
N GLY A 863 0.63 62.48 24.46
CA GLY A 863 1.13 62.91 23.15
C GLY A 863 1.57 61.78 22.22
N THR A 864 1.48 60.51 22.64
CA THR A 864 1.82 59.37 21.77
C THR A 864 0.83 59.27 20.60
N THR A 865 1.36 59.10 19.37
CA THR A 865 0.55 58.90 18.16
C THR A 865 0.38 57.41 17.87
N VAL A 866 -0.86 57.00 17.60
CA VAL A 866 -1.28 55.64 17.26
C VAL A 866 -2.08 55.67 15.96
N TRP A 867 -1.85 54.68 15.11
CA TRP A 867 -2.56 54.49 13.86
C TRP A 867 -3.43 53.25 13.96
N ILE A 868 -4.73 53.40 13.65
CA ILE A 868 -5.70 52.30 13.66
C ILE A 868 -6.13 52.01 12.22
N ARG A 869 -6.12 50.73 11.85
CA ARG A 869 -6.56 50.26 10.53
C ARG A 869 -8.08 50.37 10.43
N SER A 870 -8.56 51.03 9.38
CA SER A 870 -9.98 51.11 9.04
C SER A 870 -10.17 50.86 7.54
N PRO A 871 -11.31 50.30 7.10
CA PRO A 871 -11.64 50.16 5.68
C PRO A 871 -11.56 51.47 4.89
N GLY A 872 -11.82 52.62 5.55
CA GLY A 872 -11.69 53.96 4.96
C GLY A 872 -10.27 54.53 4.92
N GLY A 873 -9.25 53.76 5.33
CA GLY A 873 -7.86 54.18 5.44
C GLY A 873 -7.34 54.31 6.89
N PRO A 874 -6.03 54.52 7.10
CA PRO A 874 -5.42 54.72 8.42
C PRO A 874 -6.04 55.88 9.21
N ILE A 875 -6.48 55.62 10.45
CA ILE A 875 -6.97 56.66 11.37
C ILE A 875 -5.86 57.03 12.35
N ARG A 876 -5.52 58.32 12.41
CA ARG A 876 -4.55 58.88 13.38
C ARG A 876 -5.24 59.20 14.70
N VAL A 877 -4.69 58.70 15.80
CA VAL A 877 -5.12 59.00 17.17
C VAL A 877 -3.93 59.52 17.97
N VAL A 878 -4.11 60.61 18.72
CA VAL A 878 -3.09 61.17 19.61
C VAL A 878 -3.62 61.11 21.04
N LEU A 879 -2.85 60.54 21.96
CA LEU A 879 -3.23 60.46 23.38
C LEU A 879 -3.23 61.86 24.00
N SER A 880 -4.28 62.17 24.78
CA SER A 880 -4.44 63.43 25.50
C SER A 880 -3.33 63.68 26.53
N ASP A 881 -3.35 64.85 27.18
CA ASP A 881 -2.43 65.19 28.28
C ASP A 881 -2.56 64.23 29.49
N GLU A 882 -3.72 63.58 29.63
CA GLU A 882 -3.96 62.52 30.63
C GLU A 882 -3.51 61.13 30.15
N GLY A 883 -2.97 61.03 28.93
CA GLY A 883 -2.48 59.78 28.36
C GLY A 883 -3.58 58.86 27.83
N ARG A 884 -4.76 59.41 27.48
CA ARG A 884 -5.93 58.63 27.06
C ARG A 884 -6.50 59.09 25.72
N ALA A 885 -7.10 58.16 24.98
CA ALA A 885 -7.93 58.46 23.82
C ALA A 885 -8.97 57.36 23.61
N ASP A 886 -10.17 57.75 23.18
CA ASP A 886 -11.20 56.82 22.73
C ASP A 886 -11.52 57.09 21.25
N LEU A 887 -11.67 56.03 20.47
CA LEU A 887 -11.99 56.09 19.05
C LEU A 887 -13.10 55.10 18.73
N GLU A 888 -14.01 55.50 17.86
CA GLU A 888 -14.97 54.61 17.21
C GLU A 888 -14.65 54.53 15.72
N THR A 889 -14.66 53.31 15.16
CA THR A 889 -14.58 53.07 13.72
C THR A 889 -15.58 51.98 13.34
N GLU A 890 -15.96 51.92 12.07
CA GLU A 890 -17.01 51.00 11.60
C GLU A 890 -16.52 50.20 10.39
N VAL A 891 -16.93 48.94 10.33
CA VAL A 891 -16.79 48.07 9.17
C VAL A 891 -18.19 47.75 8.65
N THR A 892 -18.50 48.15 7.42
CA THR A 892 -19.75 47.81 6.71
C THR A 892 -19.43 46.93 5.51
N TRP A 893 -20.30 45.96 5.21
CA TRP A 893 -20.15 45.06 4.07
C TRP A 893 -21.48 44.82 3.35
#